data_AF-A0A4U3LVC0-F1
#
_entry.id   AF-A0A4U3LVC0-F1
#
_cell.length_a   1.000
_cell.length_b   1.000
_cell.length_c   1.000
_cell.angle_alpha   90.00
_cell.angle_beta   90.00
_cell.angle_gamma   90.00
#
_symmetry.space_group_name_H-M   'P 1'
#
loop_
_entity.id
_entity.type
_entity.pdbx_description
1 polymer ?
#
loop_
_entity_poly.entity_id
_entity_poly.type
_entity_poly.pdbx_seq_one_letter_code
_entity_poly.pdbx_strand_id
1 'polypeptide(L)'
;MAEEQRATASAGYAMARLEQALERALTSDDLAVRRRAAARVDAWRNVLDGMASGRLTVGSRTPVADTPAWVTLEVAHGGFATGRYLAEAPLREDELAWVPSDAPGDNDRERLNLWFLSDEGLASLGQALRSGNYRIEVPEESALLIVAWLLERGQYAAALDLTFELRPLMHRLRFTPTFSPSSSTPSGAVVRLQPVSEVRSTLRQATVRPQIAAMLETLRVWNPLYDRLVALWCDTVDDELPELTADGAVVGGWPCRVWPDDWAERRSQWLDEFRAAAEVHRQPRDNFARLQAALERCPSDSSALTGREVGWIRRSLANTIQAHGAPGSEARAALRTTQSAVAARPTYATLAHVLSCRLDRFPADGGLPTLDAIDGEVTADEIPAAAGSAIPAHLLAKAARALEAPIGELVDRGVISSGEVLARVLPQVTSQLLAANIEDPSLAAAYAQSYAAFRRRRSLLLLNLEHQVRFDELPWIAAVAPYRDRRVQATRAAAQSLRETTVLALTAFPQTILPNPLVREFGALASQADLKLPLVEEVAADIFMGTFTEKWRSAATVASRVMFGTLYARYYDLPASWPAVEQRRYKRWGKATADDFAEVCRQRSREAANGGGGHVAQNGTVLEQSQILTTHNLAVLVDGLELTDWLREVAQELADRAFAWAVQRQTQPLTLTGIKNTAYAWRQAIFYLSFCSQASQGEILARLDERAGPRLAPAVAGLQQVVAGERFDAAGRTVGGGRRLLGWSAGPHWLAPAVREDVHASGG
;
A
#
# COMPACT_ATOMS: atom_id res chain seq x y z
N MET A 1 -16.85 -32.41 29.58
CA MET A 1 -16.28 -31.16 29.05
C MET A 1 -17.11 -30.81 27.85
N ALA A 2 -18.06 -29.87 27.96
CA ALA A 2 -18.81 -29.41 26.79
C ALA A 2 -17.82 -28.78 25.80
N GLU A 3 -17.85 -29.21 24.55
CA GLU A 3 -17.02 -28.62 23.49
C GLU A 3 -17.44 -27.15 23.34
N GLU A 4 -16.59 -26.21 23.79
CA GLU A 4 -16.90 -24.78 23.66
C GLU A 4 -17.13 -24.45 22.17
N GLN A 5 -18.27 -23.81 21.89
CA GLN A 5 -18.69 -23.48 20.54
C GLN A 5 -17.60 -22.63 19.85
N ARG A 6 -17.03 -23.16 18.77
CA ARG A 6 -16.00 -22.46 17.98
C ARG A 6 -16.62 -21.30 17.22
N ALA A 7 -15.95 -20.15 17.22
CA ALA A 7 -16.36 -19.02 16.43
C ALA A 7 -16.10 -19.28 14.94
N THR A 8 -17.04 -18.83 14.08
CA THR A 8 -16.93 -18.87 12.62
C THR A 8 -17.00 -17.46 12.05
N ALA A 9 -16.36 -17.22 10.90
CA ALA A 9 -16.36 -15.91 10.27
C ALA A 9 -17.74 -15.57 9.66
N SER A 10 -18.17 -14.31 9.80
CA SER A 10 -19.43 -13.84 9.22
C SER A 10 -19.35 -13.68 7.70
N ALA A 11 -20.33 -14.24 6.98
CA ALA A 11 -20.49 -14.05 5.54
C ALA A 11 -20.86 -12.60 5.15
N GLY A 12 -21.40 -11.79 6.09
CA GLY A 12 -21.84 -10.42 5.82
C GLY A 12 -20.70 -9.50 5.39
N TYR A 13 -19.50 -9.67 5.94
CA TYR A 13 -18.32 -8.90 5.52
C TYR A 13 -17.92 -9.24 4.07
N ALA A 14 -17.91 -10.53 3.72
CA ALA A 14 -17.59 -10.98 2.37
C ALA A 14 -18.61 -10.45 1.34
N MET A 15 -19.90 -10.43 1.69
CA MET A 15 -20.95 -9.87 0.84
C MET A 15 -20.76 -8.37 0.58
N ALA A 16 -20.55 -7.57 1.63
CA ALA A 16 -20.30 -6.14 1.48
C ALA A 16 -19.06 -5.82 0.62
N ARG A 17 -18.03 -6.68 0.68
CA ARG A 17 -16.84 -6.54 -0.18
C ARG A 17 -17.09 -6.92 -1.63
N LEU A 18 -17.96 -7.91 -1.89
CA LEU A 18 -18.41 -8.25 -3.23
C LEU A 18 -19.18 -7.09 -3.87
N GLU A 19 -20.13 -6.49 -3.15
CA GLU A 19 -20.91 -5.33 -3.61
C GLU A 19 -20.00 -4.15 -3.99
N GLN A 20 -19.04 -3.81 -3.13
CA GLN A 20 -18.05 -2.76 -3.42
C GLN A 20 -17.18 -3.06 -4.65
N ALA A 21 -16.86 -4.34 -4.89
CA ALA A 21 -16.08 -4.74 -6.06
C ALA A 21 -16.90 -4.64 -7.35
N LEU A 22 -18.18 -5.03 -7.31
CA LEU A 22 -19.13 -4.90 -8.42
C LEU A 22 -19.37 -3.45 -8.79
N GLU A 23 -19.65 -2.59 -7.81
CA GLU A 23 -19.86 -1.15 -8.03
C GLU A 23 -18.66 -0.52 -8.74
N ARG A 24 -17.44 -0.83 -8.31
CA ARG A 24 -16.21 -0.34 -8.96
C ARG A 24 -15.99 -0.91 -10.36
N ALA A 25 -16.38 -2.15 -10.61
CA ALA A 25 -16.26 -2.76 -11.93
C ALA A 25 -17.21 -2.09 -12.94
N LEU A 26 -18.39 -1.66 -12.49
CA LEU A 26 -19.40 -1.00 -13.31
C LEU A 26 -19.12 0.49 -13.53
N THR A 27 -18.60 1.20 -12.54
CA THR A 27 -18.49 2.67 -12.57
C THR A 27 -17.15 3.21 -13.07
N SER A 28 -16.09 2.40 -13.11
CA SER A 28 -14.76 2.91 -13.49
C SER A 28 -14.62 3.04 -15.00
N ASP A 29 -14.10 4.15 -15.53
CA ASP A 29 -13.82 4.31 -16.98
C ASP A 29 -12.49 3.69 -17.44
N ASP A 30 -11.65 3.23 -16.50
CA ASP A 30 -10.33 2.67 -16.78
C ASP A 30 -10.40 1.14 -16.92
N LEU A 31 -10.00 0.61 -18.09
CA LEU A 31 -10.00 -0.82 -18.39
C LEU A 31 -9.13 -1.65 -17.43
N ALA A 32 -7.99 -1.13 -16.97
CA ALA A 32 -7.12 -1.81 -16.02
C ALA A 32 -7.74 -1.82 -14.61
N VAL A 33 -8.47 -0.78 -14.24
CA VAL A 33 -9.24 -0.74 -12.99
C VAL A 33 -10.43 -1.71 -13.06
N ARG A 34 -11.16 -1.75 -14.17
CA ARG A 34 -12.25 -2.73 -14.41
C ARG A 34 -11.75 -4.17 -14.33
N ARG A 35 -10.64 -4.52 -15.00
CA ARG A 35 -10.04 -5.87 -14.93
C ARG A 35 -9.67 -6.26 -13.49
N ARG A 36 -9.05 -5.36 -12.73
CA ARG A 36 -8.73 -5.59 -11.30
C ARG A 36 -9.96 -5.66 -10.40
N ALA A 37 -11.05 -4.97 -10.75
CA ALA A 37 -12.30 -5.06 -10.04
C ALA A 37 -13.00 -6.41 -10.34
N ALA A 38 -13.01 -6.86 -11.59
CA ALA A 38 -13.54 -8.16 -12.00
C ALA A 38 -12.81 -9.33 -11.30
N ALA A 39 -11.47 -9.33 -11.28
CA ALA A 39 -10.72 -10.35 -10.55
C ALA A 39 -11.05 -10.38 -9.04
N ARG A 40 -11.36 -9.22 -8.44
CA ARG A 40 -11.83 -9.15 -7.05
C ARG A 40 -13.24 -9.68 -6.86
N VAL A 41 -14.12 -9.46 -7.83
CA VAL A 41 -15.48 -10.04 -7.85
C VAL A 41 -15.38 -11.57 -7.85
N ASP A 42 -14.55 -12.14 -8.73
CA ASP A 42 -14.36 -13.60 -8.80
C ASP A 42 -13.78 -14.17 -7.51
N ALA A 43 -12.80 -13.49 -6.91
CA ALA A 43 -12.23 -13.91 -5.63
C ALA A 43 -13.28 -13.94 -4.51
N TRP A 44 -14.12 -12.91 -4.38
CA TRP A 44 -15.16 -12.85 -3.35
C TRP A 44 -16.31 -13.83 -3.61
N ARG A 45 -16.65 -14.11 -4.87
CA ARG A 45 -17.57 -15.19 -5.24
C ARG A 45 -17.05 -16.54 -4.78
N ASN A 46 -15.80 -16.88 -5.08
CA ASN A 46 -15.19 -18.13 -4.64
C ASN A 46 -15.20 -18.29 -3.11
N VAL A 47 -14.96 -17.20 -2.36
CA VAL A 47 -15.06 -17.20 -0.90
C VAL A 47 -16.48 -17.53 -0.45
N LEU A 48 -17.50 -16.83 -0.96
CA LEU A 48 -18.89 -17.01 -0.56
C LEU A 48 -19.42 -18.39 -0.94
N ASP A 49 -19.15 -18.85 -2.16
CA ASP A 49 -19.56 -20.18 -2.63
C ASP A 49 -18.87 -21.29 -1.83
N GLY A 50 -17.59 -21.12 -1.51
CA GLY A 50 -16.84 -22.08 -0.70
C GLY A 50 -17.33 -22.13 0.76
N MET A 51 -17.71 -20.99 1.34
CA MET A 51 -18.33 -20.93 2.67
C MET A 51 -19.72 -21.59 2.65
N ALA A 52 -20.55 -21.29 1.66
CA ALA A 52 -21.89 -21.83 1.53
C ALA A 52 -21.89 -23.35 1.30
N SER A 53 -20.92 -23.86 0.53
CA SER A 53 -20.78 -25.29 0.24
C SER A 53 -20.04 -26.06 1.34
N GLY A 54 -19.56 -25.41 2.41
CA GLY A 54 -18.74 -26.03 3.45
C GLY A 54 -17.32 -26.43 3.04
N ARG A 55 -16.89 -26.07 1.82
CA ARG A 55 -15.51 -26.33 1.35
C ARG A 55 -14.48 -25.42 2.02
N LEU A 56 -14.94 -24.26 2.50
CA LEU A 56 -14.12 -23.28 3.21
C LEU A 56 -14.60 -23.07 4.64
N THR A 57 -13.72 -23.37 5.61
CA THR A 57 -13.89 -23.05 7.03
C THR A 57 -13.06 -21.82 7.38
N VAL A 58 -13.57 -20.63 7.05
CA VAL A 58 -12.88 -19.36 7.34
C VAL A 58 -12.80 -19.13 8.85
N GLY A 59 -11.63 -18.73 9.34
CA GLY A 59 -11.31 -18.64 10.77
C GLY A 59 -10.44 -19.79 11.29
N SER A 60 -10.12 -20.75 10.43
CA SER A 60 -9.22 -21.88 10.70
C SER A 60 -7.86 -21.70 10.02
N ARG A 61 -6.82 -22.30 10.61
CA ARG A 61 -5.47 -22.44 10.07
C ARG A 61 -5.42 -23.37 8.85
N THR A 62 -6.37 -24.28 8.73
CA THR A 62 -6.60 -25.12 7.54
C THR A 62 -7.99 -24.84 6.99
N PRO A 63 -8.19 -23.69 6.32
CA PRO A 63 -9.53 -23.27 5.91
C PRO A 63 -10.05 -24.07 4.71
N VAL A 64 -9.20 -24.74 3.95
CA VAL A 64 -9.58 -25.65 2.87
C VAL A 64 -9.52 -27.08 3.39
N ALA A 65 -10.59 -27.87 3.15
CA ALA A 65 -10.64 -29.27 3.55
C ALA A 65 -9.48 -30.08 2.94
N ASP A 66 -9.02 -31.10 3.67
CA ASP A 66 -7.97 -32.05 3.25
C ASP A 66 -6.68 -31.41 2.73
N THR A 67 -6.41 -30.16 3.15
CA THR A 67 -5.25 -29.39 2.73
C THR A 67 -4.32 -29.18 3.93
N PRO A 68 -3.04 -29.59 3.84
CA PRO A 68 -2.05 -29.33 4.88
C PRO A 68 -1.90 -27.84 5.17
N ALA A 69 -1.67 -27.49 6.43
CA ALA A 69 -1.54 -26.10 6.85
C ALA A 69 -0.38 -25.36 6.17
N TRP A 70 0.65 -26.07 5.71
CA TRP A 70 1.81 -25.46 5.08
C TRP A 70 1.53 -24.92 3.66
N VAL A 71 0.44 -25.36 3.01
CA VAL A 71 0.07 -24.93 1.66
C VAL A 71 -0.31 -23.45 1.65
N THR A 72 0.35 -22.70 0.78
CA THR A 72 0.12 -21.27 0.59
C THR A 72 -1.15 -21.03 -0.20
N LEU A 73 -2.14 -20.44 0.46
CA LEU A 73 -3.44 -20.10 -0.12
C LEU A 73 -3.44 -18.72 -0.77
N GLU A 74 -4.26 -18.54 -1.79
CA GLU A 74 -4.69 -17.21 -2.21
C GLU A 74 -5.65 -16.63 -1.17
N VAL A 75 -5.35 -15.43 -0.68
CA VAL A 75 -6.10 -14.80 0.40
C VAL A 75 -6.58 -13.41 -0.03
N ALA A 76 -7.90 -13.22 0.02
CA ALA A 76 -8.55 -11.94 -0.21
C ALA A 76 -8.33 -10.96 0.95
N HIS A 77 -8.74 -9.71 0.76
CA HIS A 77 -8.58 -8.67 1.78
C HIS A 77 -9.31 -9.03 3.07
N GLY A 78 -8.67 -8.85 4.23
CA GLY A 78 -9.21 -9.25 5.53
C GLY A 78 -8.90 -10.69 5.94
N GLY A 79 -8.10 -11.44 5.18
CA GLY A 79 -7.62 -12.77 5.58
C GLY A 79 -8.50 -13.93 5.12
N PHE A 80 -9.45 -13.69 4.22
CA PHE A 80 -10.37 -14.73 3.71
C PHE A 80 -9.68 -15.57 2.63
N ALA A 81 -9.51 -16.87 2.86
CA ALA A 81 -8.99 -17.79 1.85
C ALA A 81 -9.99 -17.94 0.69
N THR A 82 -9.52 -17.90 -0.56
CA THR A 82 -10.37 -18.09 -1.75
C THR A 82 -10.58 -19.56 -2.11
N GLY A 83 -9.79 -20.46 -1.51
CA GLY A 83 -9.74 -21.89 -1.82
C GLY A 83 -8.72 -22.26 -2.89
N ARG A 84 -8.12 -21.29 -3.58
CA ARG A 84 -7.04 -21.51 -4.55
C ARG A 84 -5.69 -21.58 -3.86
N TYR A 85 -4.76 -22.36 -4.42
CA TYR A 85 -3.38 -22.43 -3.94
C TYR A 85 -2.50 -21.53 -4.80
N LEU A 86 -1.57 -20.78 -4.19
CA LEU A 86 -0.68 -19.91 -4.98
C LEU A 86 0.34 -20.70 -5.80
N ALA A 87 0.73 -21.89 -5.33
CA ALA A 87 1.61 -22.80 -6.07
C ALA A 87 0.85 -23.64 -7.13
N GLU A 88 -0.47 -23.52 -7.23
CA GLU A 88 -1.27 -24.14 -8.30
C GLU A 88 -1.22 -23.23 -9.54
N ALA A 89 -0.08 -23.23 -10.21
CA ALA A 89 0.15 -22.48 -11.43
C ALA A 89 -0.07 -23.37 -12.67
N PRO A 90 -0.66 -22.84 -13.76
CA PRO A 90 -0.63 -23.50 -15.06
C PRO A 90 0.82 -23.81 -15.47
N LEU A 91 1.02 -24.93 -16.18
CA LEU A 91 2.33 -25.20 -16.77
C LEU A 91 2.63 -24.16 -17.84
N ARG A 92 3.87 -23.68 -17.84
CA ARG A 92 4.41 -22.82 -18.89
C ARG A 92 4.88 -23.69 -20.06
N GLU A 93 4.90 -23.11 -21.26
CA GLU A 93 5.33 -23.82 -22.47
C GLU A 93 6.80 -24.29 -22.38
N ASP A 94 7.65 -23.51 -21.72
CA ASP A 94 9.04 -23.87 -21.42
C ASP A 94 9.16 -24.98 -20.38
N GLU A 95 8.25 -25.11 -19.42
CA GLU A 95 8.25 -26.23 -18.46
C GLU A 95 7.93 -27.57 -19.14
N LEU A 96 7.02 -27.58 -20.11
CA LEU A 96 6.59 -28.78 -20.83
C LEU A 96 7.63 -29.30 -21.83
N ALA A 97 8.41 -28.42 -22.43
CA ALA A 97 9.43 -28.78 -23.42
C ALA A 97 10.54 -29.70 -22.87
N TRP A 98 10.68 -29.78 -21.55
CA TRP A 98 11.74 -30.52 -20.85
C TRP A 98 11.29 -31.90 -20.36
N VAL A 99 9.98 -32.19 -20.39
CA VAL A 99 9.43 -33.43 -19.81
C VAL A 99 9.39 -34.53 -20.88
N PRO A 100 10.11 -35.64 -20.69
CA PRO A 100 10.02 -36.81 -21.57
C PRO A 100 8.56 -37.31 -21.69
N SER A 101 8.17 -37.77 -22.87
CA SER A 101 6.81 -38.25 -23.13
C SER A 101 6.41 -39.44 -22.24
N ASP A 102 7.38 -40.20 -21.75
CA ASP A 102 7.26 -41.37 -20.89
C ASP A 102 7.39 -41.08 -19.38
N ALA A 103 7.53 -39.80 -18.99
CA ALA A 103 7.57 -39.43 -17.57
C ALA A 103 6.30 -39.89 -16.83
N PRO A 104 6.42 -40.52 -15.64
CA PRO A 104 5.29 -41.07 -14.89
C PRO A 104 4.41 -39.97 -14.31
N GLY A 105 3.10 -40.18 -14.22
CA GLY A 105 2.14 -39.27 -13.58
C GLY A 105 0.79 -39.24 -14.29
N ASP A 106 -0.27 -38.92 -13.56
CA ASP A 106 -1.64 -38.92 -14.07
C ASP A 106 -1.99 -37.63 -14.84
N ASN A 107 -1.24 -36.56 -14.59
CA ASN A 107 -1.35 -35.29 -15.30
C ASN A 107 0.01 -34.61 -15.51
N ASP A 108 0.06 -33.59 -16.36
CA ASP A 108 1.32 -32.94 -16.73
C ASP A 108 2.07 -32.29 -15.55
N ARG A 109 1.37 -31.77 -14.54
CA ARG A 109 2.01 -31.20 -13.34
C ARG A 109 2.68 -32.30 -12.51
N GLU A 110 2.00 -33.43 -12.36
CA GLU A 110 2.56 -34.59 -11.67
C GLU A 110 3.76 -35.14 -12.42
N ARG A 111 3.65 -35.28 -13.76
CA ARG A 111 4.72 -35.74 -14.63
C ARG A 111 5.97 -34.88 -14.50
N LEU A 112 5.81 -33.57 -14.49
CA LEU A 112 6.90 -32.63 -14.29
C LEU A 112 7.56 -32.80 -12.91
N ASN A 113 6.77 -32.83 -11.82
CA ASN A 113 7.31 -32.97 -10.47
C ASN A 113 8.02 -34.33 -10.27
N LEU A 114 7.48 -35.41 -10.82
CA LEU A 114 8.09 -36.74 -10.74
C LEU A 114 9.33 -36.86 -11.63
N TRP A 115 9.36 -36.22 -12.80
CA TRP A 115 10.56 -36.15 -13.63
C TRP A 115 11.72 -35.48 -12.89
N PHE A 116 11.46 -34.42 -12.11
CA PHE A 116 12.48 -33.79 -11.28
C PHE A 116 13.05 -34.66 -10.15
N LEU A 117 12.43 -35.82 -9.87
CA LEU A 117 12.96 -36.84 -8.97
C LEU A 117 13.77 -37.93 -9.69
N SER A 118 13.88 -37.89 -11.02
CA SER A 118 14.81 -38.75 -11.78
C SER A 118 16.25 -38.28 -11.60
N ASP A 119 17.21 -39.11 -12.00
CA ASP A 119 18.64 -38.77 -11.92
C ASP A 119 18.97 -37.48 -12.72
N GLU A 120 18.39 -37.31 -13.91
CA GLU A 120 18.56 -36.12 -14.74
C GLU A 120 17.89 -34.87 -14.13
N GLY A 121 16.69 -35.04 -13.59
CA GLY A 121 15.95 -33.98 -12.91
C GLY A 121 16.67 -33.47 -11.67
N LEU A 122 17.16 -34.40 -10.84
CA LEU A 122 17.95 -34.11 -9.64
C LEU A 122 19.29 -33.45 -10.00
N ALA A 123 19.97 -33.90 -11.05
CA ALA A 123 21.19 -33.26 -11.52
C ALA A 123 20.95 -31.80 -11.97
N SER A 124 19.81 -31.55 -12.62
CA SER A 124 19.40 -30.20 -13.04
C SER A 124 19.11 -29.29 -11.83
N LEU A 125 18.40 -29.81 -10.81
CA LEU A 125 18.15 -29.09 -9.56
C LEU A 125 19.46 -28.81 -8.79
N GLY A 126 20.36 -29.78 -8.72
CA GLY A 126 21.69 -29.62 -8.13
C GLY A 126 22.53 -28.56 -8.85
N GLN A 127 22.48 -28.52 -10.19
CA GLN A 127 23.15 -27.48 -10.97
C GLN A 127 22.53 -26.10 -10.70
N ALA A 128 21.20 -25.99 -10.63
CA ALA A 128 20.53 -24.74 -10.28
C ALA A 128 20.95 -24.26 -8.88
N LEU A 129 20.99 -25.15 -7.89
CA LEU A 129 21.46 -24.84 -6.53
C LEU A 129 22.88 -24.29 -6.51
N ARG A 130 23.83 -24.97 -7.17
CA ARG A 130 25.25 -24.55 -7.21
C ARG A 130 25.46 -23.25 -7.97
N SER A 131 24.72 -23.03 -9.06
CA SER A 131 24.85 -21.82 -9.89
C SER A 131 24.06 -20.63 -9.36
N GLY A 132 23.06 -20.84 -8.51
CA GLY A 132 22.13 -19.79 -8.06
C GLY A 132 21.12 -19.35 -9.14
N ASN A 133 21.02 -20.08 -10.25
CA ASN A 133 20.15 -19.75 -11.39
C ASN A 133 18.70 -20.22 -11.18
N TYR A 134 18.10 -19.77 -10.08
CA TYR A 134 16.71 -20.07 -9.77
C TYR A 134 16.06 -18.95 -8.97
N ARG A 135 14.73 -18.85 -9.08
CA ARG A 135 13.90 -17.93 -8.31
C ARG A 135 12.76 -18.67 -7.62
N ILE A 136 12.55 -18.33 -6.35
CA ILE A 136 11.46 -18.84 -5.52
C ILE A 136 10.42 -17.73 -5.32
N GLU A 137 9.25 -17.88 -5.94
CA GLU A 137 8.14 -16.92 -5.85
C GLU A 137 7.20 -17.24 -4.70
N VAL A 138 6.88 -18.52 -4.54
CA VAL A 138 6.15 -19.08 -3.38
C VAL A 138 7.00 -20.15 -2.71
N PRO A 139 6.93 -20.33 -1.39
CA PRO A 139 7.90 -21.16 -0.67
C PRO A 139 7.88 -22.63 -1.08
N GLU A 140 6.75 -23.15 -1.58
CA GLU A 140 6.59 -24.52 -2.09
C GLU A 140 7.56 -24.85 -3.23
N GLU A 141 7.91 -23.85 -4.05
CA GLU A 141 8.83 -24.02 -5.19
C GLU A 141 10.25 -24.41 -4.79
N SER A 142 10.57 -24.29 -3.50
CA SER A 142 11.87 -24.71 -2.96
C SER A 142 11.92 -26.17 -2.54
N ALA A 143 10.77 -26.87 -2.49
CA ALA A 143 10.69 -28.18 -1.87
C ALA A 143 11.56 -29.23 -2.58
N LEU A 144 11.50 -29.34 -3.92
CA LEU A 144 12.31 -30.30 -4.66
C LEU A 144 13.79 -29.90 -4.74
N LEU A 145 14.13 -28.61 -4.67
CA LEU A 145 15.52 -28.19 -4.50
C LEU A 145 16.10 -28.74 -3.19
N ILE A 146 15.34 -28.68 -2.10
CA ILE A 146 15.79 -29.24 -0.81
C ILE A 146 15.90 -30.76 -0.87
N VAL A 147 14.97 -31.47 -1.55
CA VAL A 147 15.10 -32.92 -1.78
C VAL A 147 16.40 -33.24 -2.52
N ALA A 148 16.69 -32.54 -3.61
CA ALA A 148 17.94 -32.74 -4.36
C ALA A 148 19.18 -32.50 -3.49
N TRP A 149 19.19 -31.44 -2.69
CA TRP A 149 20.27 -31.15 -1.75
C TRP A 149 20.46 -32.26 -0.70
N LEU A 150 19.38 -32.79 -0.12
CA LEU A 150 19.44 -33.87 0.86
C LEU A 150 20.04 -35.15 0.24
N LEU A 151 19.62 -35.49 -0.98
CA LEU A 151 20.13 -36.67 -1.69
C LEU A 151 21.62 -36.54 -2.05
N GLU A 152 22.07 -35.36 -2.51
CA GLU A 152 23.49 -35.09 -2.77
C GLU A 152 24.37 -35.24 -1.52
N ARG A 153 23.80 -35.05 -0.32
CA ARG A 153 24.47 -35.20 0.98
C ARG A 153 24.29 -36.57 1.64
N GLY A 154 23.68 -37.53 0.94
CA GLY A 154 23.44 -38.89 1.43
C GLY A 154 22.34 -38.99 2.50
N GLN A 155 21.47 -38.00 2.60
CA GLN A 155 20.43 -37.89 3.63
C GLN A 155 19.11 -38.52 3.16
N TYR A 156 19.19 -39.81 2.79
CA TYR A 156 18.11 -40.52 2.09
C TYR A 156 16.82 -40.62 2.90
N ALA A 157 16.89 -40.83 4.21
CA ALA A 157 15.70 -40.93 5.07
C ALA A 157 14.92 -39.61 5.09
N ALA A 158 15.60 -38.48 5.32
CA ALA A 158 14.97 -37.16 5.33
C ALA A 158 14.40 -36.77 3.95
N ALA A 159 15.10 -37.15 2.87
CA ALA A 159 14.60 -36.94 1.50
C ALA A 159 13.34 -37.76 1.21
N LEU A 160 13.30 -39.02 1.67
CA LEU A 160 12.15 -39.91 1.52
C LEU A 160 10.94 -39.41 2.33
N ASP A 161 11.15 -39.04 3.59
CA ASP A 161 10.09 -38.48 4.46
C ASP A 161 9.50 -37.20 3.85
N LEU A 162 10.36 -36.30 3.36
CA LEU A 162 9.92 -35.09 2.68
C LEU A 162 9.15 -35.41 1.40
N THR A 163 9.64 -36.33 0.57
CA THR A 163 8.95 -36.73 -0.67
C THR A 163 7.59 -37.36 -0.37
N PHE A 164 7.48 -38.15 0.70
CA PHE A 164 6.22 -38.74 1.15
C PHE A 164 5.19 -37.67 1.54
N GLU A 165 5.61 -36.64 2.27
CA GLU A 165 4.75 -35.50 2.64
C GLU A 165 4.28 -34.69 1.42
N LEU A 166 5.12 -34.56 0.39
CA LEU A 166 4.80 -33.81 -0.83
C LEU A 166 3.93 -34.58 -1.83
N ARG A 167 4.06 -35.92 -1.85
CA ARG A 167 3.43 -36.80 -2.85
C ARG A 167 1.93 -36.55 -3.08
N PRO A 168 1.08 -36.37 -2.05
CA PRO A 168 -0.36 -36.17 -2.25
C PRO A 168 -0.72 -34.93 -3.07
N LEU A 169 0.18 -33.94 -3.16
CA LEU A 169 -0.06 -32.65 -3.81
C LEU A 169 0.77 -32.44 -5.08
N MET A 170 1.61 -33.41 -5.48
CA MET A 170 2.45 -33.31 -6.69
C MET A 170 1.65 -33.19 -7.98
N HIS A 171 0.41 -33.68 -8.01
CA HIS A 171 -0.47 -33.55 -9.16
C HIS A 171 -1.04 -32.14 -9.35
N ARG A 172 -0.83 -31.24 -8.38
CA ARG A 172 -1.51 -29.94 -8.33
C ARG A 172 -0.57 -28.77 -8.08
N LEU A 173 0.39 -28.91 -7.17
CA LEU A 173 1.31 -27.83 -6.79
C LEU A 173 2.60 -27.88 -7.59
N ARG A 174 3.13 -26.71 -7.93
CA ARG A 174 4.50 -26.53 -8.39
C ARG A 174 5.46 -26.62 -7.20
N PHE A 175 6.35 -27.62 -7.21
CA PHE A 175 7.40 -27.79 -6.19
C PHE A 175 8.81 -27.46 -6.69
N THR A 176 8.91 -26.88 -7.89
CA THR A 176 10.15 -26.45 -8.53
C THR A 176 10.22 -24.94 -8.70
N PRO A 177 11.42 -24.35 -8.67
CA PRO A 177 11.61 -22.92 -8.87
C PRO A 177 11.43 -22.53 -10.34
N THR A 178 11.40 -21.24 -10.60
CA THR A 178 11.65 -20.75 -11.97
C THR A 178 13.17 -20.76 -12.23
N PHE A 179 13.61 -21.46 -13.29
CA PHE A 179 15.00 -21.53 -13.72
C PHE A 179 15.41 -20.28 -14.50
N SER A 180 15.67 -19.20 -13.77
CA SER A 180 16.15 -17.94 -14.32
C SER A 180 17.25 -17.40 -13.42
N PRO A 181 18.25 -16.69 -13.97
CA PRO A 181 19.27 -16.06 -13.13
C PRO A 181 18.59 -15.15 -12.13
N SER A 182 18.76 -15.44 -10.85
CA SER A 182 18.34 -14.53 -9.80
C SER A 182 19.22 -13.28 -9.92
N SER A 183 18.63 -12.09 -9.94
CA SER A 183 19.41 -10.87 -9.73
C SER A 183 20.06 -11.03 -8.36
N SER A 184 21.40 -11.18 -8.32
CA SER A 184 22.14 -11.42 -7.09
C SER A 184 21.58 -10.52 -5.99
N THR A 185 21.15 -11.11 -4.87
CA THR A 185 20.72 -10.33 -3.70
C THR A 185 21.80 -9.28 -3.45
N PRO A 186 21.46 -7.99 -3.41
CA PRO A 186 22.49 -6.96 -3.32
C PRO A 186 23.39 -7.25 -2.12
N SER A 187 24.70 -7.14 -2.35
CA SER A 187 25.70 -7.39 -1.32
C SER A 187 25.66 -6.25 -0.30
N GLY A 188 25.59 -6.58 0.98
CA GLY A 188 25.53 -5.60 2.07
C GLY A 188 24.10 -5.27 2.55
N ALA A 189 24.00 -4.34 3.49
CA ALA A 189 22.75 -3.97 4.18
C ALA A 189 21.87 -2.99 3.37
N VAL A 190 21.77 -3.19 2.05
CA VAL A 190 20.90 -2.38 1.19
C VAL A 190 19.63 -3.13 0.85
N VAL A 191 18.53 -2.40 0.70
CA VAL A 191 17.23 -2.94 0.33
C VAL A 191 16.63 -2.13 -0.80
N ARG A 192 15.62 -2.69 -1.47
CA ARG A 192 14.79 -1.96 -2.44
C ARG A 192 13.32 -2.13 -2.11
N LEU A 193 12.50 -1.12 -2.42
CA LEU A 193 11.08 -1.20 -2.14
C LEU A 193 10.31 -2.00 -3.18
N GLN A 194 10.70 -1.86 -4.45
CA GLN A 194 10.15 -2.53 -5.61
C GLN A 194 11.29 -2.92 -6.57
N PRO A 195 11.14 -4.01 -7.34
CA PRO A 195 12.05 -4.28 -8.44
C PRO A 195 11.86 -3.26 -9.57
N VAL A 196 12.90 -3.08 -10.39
CA VAL A 196 12.87 -2.19 -11.57
C VAL A 196 11.68 -2.49 -12.49
N SER A 197 11.35 -3.76 -12.69
CA SER A 197 10.24 -4.21 -13.54
C SER A 197 8.89 -3.63 -13.12
N GLU A 198 8.61 -3.57 -11.81
CA GLU A 198 7.34 -3.08 -11.27
C GLU A 198 7.23 -1.55 -11.40
N VAL A 199 8.33 -0.84 -11.10
CA VAL A 199 8.42 0.62 -11.28
C VAL A 199 8.27 0.98 -12.76
N ARG A 200 8.98 0.28 -13.64
CA ARG A 200 8.92 0.44 -15.09
C ARG A 200 7.51 0.21 -15.62
N SER A 201 6.83 -0.87 -15.18
CA SER A 201 5.44 -1.15 -15.55
C SER A 201 4.51 -0.02 -15.12
N THR A 202 4.68 0.50 -13.90
CA THR A 202 3.90 1.62 -13.38
C THR A 202 4.10 2.90 -14.19
N LEU A 203 5.34 3.18 -14.61
CA LEU A 203 5.66 4.34 -15.45
C LEU A 203 5.09 4.20 -16.88
N ARG A 204 5.15 2.99 -17.47
CA ARG A 204 4.55 2.69 -18.78
C ARG A 204 3.03 2.82 -18.80
N GLN A 205 2.37 2.66 -17.64
CA GLN A 205 0.93 2.84 -17.49
C GLN A 205 0.52 4.32 -17.32
N ALA A 206 1.45 5.27 -17.30
CA ALA A 206 1.12 6.68 -17.18
C ALA A 206 0.37 7.18 -18.43
N THR A 207 -0.85 7.69 -18.23
CA THR A 207 -1.69 8.23 -19.29
C THR A 207 -1.88 9.74 -19.14
N VAL A 208 -2.16 10.41 -20.26
CA VAL A 208 -2.55 11.82 -20.26
C VAL A 208 -3.98 11.91 -19.74
N ARG A 209 -4.22 12.82 -18.77
CA ARG A 209 -5.57 13.05 -18.26
C ARG A 209 -6.50 13.49 -19.40
N PRO A 210 -7.75 12.99 -19.50
CA PRO A 210 -8.65 13.31 -20.62
C PRO A 210 -8.84 14.81 -20.86
N GLN A 211 -8.89 15.61 -19.79
CA GLN A 211 -8.99 17.08 -19.87
C GLN A 211 -7.76 17.72 -20.54
N ILE A 212 -6.57 17.23 -20.25
CA ILE A 212 -5.31 17.72 -20.86
C ILE A 212 -5.23 17.24 -22.32
N ALA A 213 -5.64 16.01 -22.60
CA ALA A 213 -5.70 15.49 -23.96
C ALA A 213 -6.64 16.35 -24.84
N ALA A 214 -7.85 16.65 -24.36
CA ALA A 214 -8.81 17.50 -25.07
C ALA A 214 -8.29 18.95 -25.24
N MET A 215 -7.60 19.49 -24.24
CA MET A 215 -6.94 20.79 -24.34
C MET A 215 -5.86 20.77 -25.45
N LEU A 216 -4.96 19.79 -25.46
CA LEU A 216 -3.90 19.68 -26.46
C LEU A 216 -4.46 19.48 -27.87
N GLU A 217 -5.51 18.66 -28.02
CA GLU A 217 -6.26 18.48 -29.27
C GLU A 217 -6.86 19.81 -29.75
N THR A 218 -7.47 20.58 -28.86
CA THR A 218 -8.00 21.92 -29.16
C THR A 218 -6.89 22.87 -29.64
N LEU A 219 -5.77 22.93 -28.93
CA LEU A 219 -4.68 23.85 -29.25
C LEU A 219 -3.95 23.47 -30.55
N ARG A 220 -3.75 22.18 -30.83
CA ARG A 220 -2.94 21.68 -31.95
C ARG A 220 -3.75 21.48 -33.24
N VAL A 221 -5.00 21.06 -33.15
CA VAL A 221 -5.84 20.67 -34.30
C VAL A 221 -6.92 21.72 -34.55
N TRP A 222 -7.77 21.97 -33.55
CA TRP A 222 -8.98 22.76 -33.76
C TRP A 222 -8.74 24.26 -33.87
N ASN A 223 -7.85 24.83 -33.06
CA ASN A 223 -7.54 26.25 -33.08
C ASN A 223 -6.96 26.74 -34.43
N PRO A 224 -5.96 26.06 -35.04
CA PRO A 224 -5.47 26.43 -36.38
C PRO A 224 -6.51 26.26 -37.49
N LEU A 225 -7.35 25.22 -37.44
CA LEU A 225 -8.45 25.04 -38.38
C LEU A 225 -9.50 26.14 -38.23
N TYR A 226 -9.81 26.54 -37.00
CA TYR A 226 -10.76 27.60 -36.71
C TYR A 226 -10.27 28.96 -37.21
N ASP A 227 -8.99 29.27 -37.04
CA ASP A 227 -8.43 30.52 -37.55
C ASP A 227 -8.53 30.63 -39.07
N ARG A 228 -8.25 29.54 -39.79
CA ARG A 228 -8.39 29.50 -41.24
C ARG A 228 -9.84 29.58 -41.69
N LEU A 229 -10.77 28.96 -40.95
CA LEU A 229 -12.21 29.10 -41.20
C LEU A 229 -12.67 30.54 -41.05
N VAL A 230 -12.24 31.21 -39.98
CA VAL A 230 -12.55 32.62 -39.72
C VAL A 230 -11.93 33.51 -40.80
N ALA A 231 -10.69 33.23 -41.23
CA ALA A 231 -10.04 33.96 -42.32
C ALA A 231 -10.83 33.84 -43.64
N LEU A 232 -11.25 32.62 -44.03
CA LEU A 232 -12.09 32.42 -45.21
C LEU A 232 -13.36 33.27 -45.16
N TRP A 233 -14.07 33.28 -44.03
CA TRP A 233 -15.26 34.09 -43.88
C TRP A 233 -14.98 35.59 -43.86
N CYS A 234 -13.87 36.03 -43.26
CA CYS A 234 -13.43 37.43 -43.29
C CYS A 234 -13.15 37.90 -44.73
N ASP A 235 -12.59 37.06 -45.58
CA ASP A 235 -12.32 37.38 -47.00
C ASP A 235 -13.60 37.58 -47.84
N THR A 236 -14.78 37.23 -47.30
CA THR A 236 -16.08 37.48 -47.96
C THR A 236 -16.75 38.79 -47.53
N VAL A 237 -16.14 39.52 -46.59
CA VAL A 237 -16.62 40.80 -46.09
C VAL A 237 -16.16 41.92 -47.02
N ASP A 238 -17.09 42.77 -47.43
CA ASP A 238 -16.78 44.02 -48.12
C ASP A 238 -16.56 45.13 -47.07
N ASP A 239 -15.54 45.96 -47.25
CA ASP A 239 -15.07 47.01 -46.31
C ASP A 239 -14.49 46.50 -44.95
N GLU A 240 -14.67 47.26 -43.87
CA GLU A 240 -14.10 47.00 -42.54
C GLU A 240 -14.65 45.70 -41.91
N LEU A 241 -13.81 44.94 -41.21
CA LEU A 241 -14.24 43.69 -40.57
C LEU A 241 -15.30 43.94 -39.48
N PRO A 242 -16.18 42.95 -39.20
CA PRO A 242 -17.17 43.09 -38.15
C PRO A 242 -16.52 43.18 -36.76
N GLU A 243 -16.92 44.17 -35.97
CA GLU A 243 -16.43 44.40 -34.61
C GLU A 243 -17.57 44.59 -33.61
N LEU A 244 -17.29 44.33 -32.33
CA LEU A 244 -18.24 44.56 -31.25
C LEU A 244 -17.97 45.90 -30.55
N THR A 245 -19.02 46.70 -30.46
CA THR A 245 -19.03 47.92 -29.63
C THR A 245 -19.11 47.59 -28.14
N ALA A 246 -18.81 48.56 -27.28
CA ALA A 246 -18.92 48.43 -25.82
C ALA A 246 -20.32 48.00 -25.34
N ASP A 247 -21.37 48.33 -26.11
CA ASP A 247 -22.77 47.99 -25.82
C ASP A 247 -23.20 46.63 -26.41
N GLY A 248 -22.28 45.87 -27.02
CA GLY A 248 -22.54 44.54 -27.59
C GLY A 248 -23.24 44.53 -28.96
N ALA A 249 -23.38 45.70 -29.60
CA ALA A 249 -23.85 45.82 -30.98
C ALA A 249 -22.70 45.55 -31.96
N VAL A 250 -23.01 44.86 -33.07
CA VAL A 250 -22.04 44.51 -34.13
C VAL A 250 -22.00 45.62 -35.19
N VAL A 251 -20.85 46.27 -35.33
CA VAL A 251 -20.54 47.30 -36.33
C VAL A 251 -19.58 46.72 -37.40
N GLY A 252 -19.34 47.45 -38.50
CA GLY A 252 -18.51 46.98 -39.63
C GLY A 252 -19.27 46.28 -40.75
N GLY A 253 -18.55 45.71 -41.72
CA GLY A 253 -19.05 45.09 -42.94
C GLY A 253 -19.92 43.84 -42.76
N TRP A 254 -20.54 43.39 -43.84
CA TRP A 254 -21.34 42.16 -43.87
C TRP A 254 -20.59 41.06 -44.63
N PRO A 255 -20.53 39.82 -44.12
CA PRO A 255 -19.96 38.69 -44.87
C PRO A 255 -20.85 38.31 -46.07
N CYS A 256 -20.28 37.52 -46.99
CA CYS A 256 -20.92 37.07 -48.24
C CYS A 256 -21.23 38.20 -49.25
N ARG A 257 -20.44 39.29 -49.24
CA ARG A 257 -20.60 40.43 -50.16
C ARG A 257 -19.63 40.37 -51.34
N VAL A 258 -18.43 39.87 -51.08
CA VAL A 258 -17.38 39.62 -52.08
C VAL A 258 -16.99 38.15 -52.03
N TRP A 259 -16.52 37.61 -53.16
CA TRP A 259 -16.07 36.23 -53.27
C TRP A 259 -14.72 36.23 -53.99
N PRO A 260 -13.64 35.77 -53.35
CA PRO A 260 -12.34 35.64 -53.99
C PRO A 260 -12.36 34.66 -55.18
N ASP A 261 -11.55 34.91 -56.20
CA ASP A 261 -11.48 34.06 -57.42
C ASP A 261 -11.06 32.61 -57.13
N ASP A 262 -10.29 32.40 -56.07
CA ASP A 262 -9.79 31.11 -55.58
C ASP A 262 -10.63 30.53 -54.43
N TRP A 263 -11.82 31.07 -54.18
CA TRP A 263 -12.73 30.64 -53.10
C TRP A 263 -13.01 29.13 -53.14
N ALA A 264 -13.37 28.61 -54.30
CA ALA A 264 -13.77 27.20 -54.45
C ALA A 264 -12.62 26.25 -54.10
N GLU A 265 -11.39 26.60 -54.46
CA GLU A 265 -10.18 25.83 -54.15
C GLU A 265 -9.88 25.87 -52.65
N ARG A 266 -9.77 27.06 -52.05
CA ARG A 266 -9.46 27.22 -50.62
C ARG A 266 -10.53 26.61 -49.72
N ARG A 267 -11.81 26.71 -50.10
CA ARG A 267 -12.93 26.03 -49.43
C ARG A 267 -12.77 24.51 -49.49
N SER A 268 -12.51 23.96 -50.68
CA SER A 268 -12.36 22.50 -50.83
C SER A 268 -11.21 21.99 -49.97
N GLN A 269 -10.06 22.66 -50.02
CA GLN A 269 -8.89 22.33 -49.20
C GLN A 269 -9.23 22.33 -47.71
N TRP A 270 -9.89 23.38 -47.21
CA TRP A 270 -10.26 23.44 -45.79
C TRP A 270 -11.24 22.33 -45.39
N LEU A 271 -12.23 22.01 -46.25
CA LEU A 271 -13.18 20.93 -45.99
C LEU A 271 -12.53 19.54 -45.98
N ASP A 272 -11.54 19.31 -46.84
CA ASP A 272 -10.76 18.06 -46.85
C ASP A 272 -9.96 17.90 -45.54
N GLU A 273 -9.27 18.95 -45.12
CA GLU A 273 -8.51 18.94 -43.87
C GLU A 273 -9.43 18.82 -42.63
N PHE A 274 -10.59 19.47 -42.64
CA PHE A 274 -11.58 19.32 -41.58
C PHE A 274 -12.12 17.89 -41.51
N ARG A 275 -12.45 17.25 -42.65
CA ARG A 275 -12.90 15.86 -42.69
C ARG A 275 -11.83 14.91 -42.15
N ALA A 276 -10.59 15.06 -42.61
CA ALA A 276 -9.46 14.27 -42.11
C ALA A 276 -9.27 14.43 -40.59
N ALA A 277 -9.40 15.65 -40.06
CA ALA A 277 -9.34 15.89 -38.61
C ALA A 277 -10.53 15.26 -37.88
N ALA A 278 -11.76 15.43 -38.39
CA ALA A 278 -12.99 14.94 -37.76
C ALA A 278 -13.14 13.40 -37.78
N GLU A 279 -12.46 12.69 -38.69
CA GLU A 279 -12.38 11.23 -38.66
C GLU A 279 -11.62 10.71 -37.44
N VAL A 280 -10.62 11.47 -36.97
CA VAL A 280 -9.72 11.07 -35.88
C VAL A 280 -10.11 11.71 -34.55
N HIS A 281 -10.65 12.93 -34.60
CA HIS A 281 -10.83 13.82 -33.46
C HIS A 281 -12.29 14.16 -33.20
N ARG A 282 -12.67 14.30 -31.93
CA ARG A 282 -14.06 14.64 -31.60
C ARG A 282 -14.30 16.12 -31.91
N GLN A 283 -15.27 16.37 -32.80
CA GLN A 283 -15.58 17.71 -33.29
C GLN A 283 -15.94 18.69 -32.14
N PRO A 284 -15.47 19.95 -32.20
CA PRO A 284 -15.88 20.99 -31.28
C PRO A 284 -17.37 21.30 -31.46
N ARG A 285 -18.09 21.53 -30.36
CA ARG A 285 -19.49 21.99 -30.41
C ARG A 285 -19.55 23.52 -30.55
N ASP A 286 -20.75 24.03 -30.82
CA ASP A 286 -21.11 25.47 -30.88
C ASP A 286 -20.70 26.21 -32.17
N ASN A 287 -20.01 27.36 -32.04
CA ASN A 287 -19.84 28.33 -33.12
C ASN A 287 -18.99 27.80 -34.29
N PHE A 288 -18.03 26.92 -34.00
CA PHE A 288 -17.19 26.26 -35.00
C PHE A 288 -18.04 25.45 -35.98
N ALA A 289 -18.88 24.54 -35.47
CA ALA A 289 -19.72 23.65 -36.27
C ALA A 289 -20.72 24.43 -37.13
N ARG A 290 -21.24 25.55 -36.63
CA ARG A 290 -22.19 26.39 -37.37
C ARG A 290 -21.53 27.15 -38.52
N LEU A 291 -20.32 27.70 -38.32
CA LEU A 291 -19.54 28.33 -39.39
C LEU A 291 -19.11 27.32 -40.45
N GLN A 292 -18.77 26.10 -40.03
CA GLN A 292 -18.42 25.00 -40.93
C GLN A 292 -19.64 24.53 -41.75
N ALA A 293 -20.79 24.30 -41.13
CA ALA A 293 -22.01 23.90 -41.83
C ALA A 293 -22.50 24.97 -42.83
N ALA A 294 -22.31 26.25 -42.51
CA ALA A 294 -22.57 27.33 -43.45
C ALA A 294 -21.59 27.29 -44.65
N LEU A 295 -20.32 26.94 -44.41
CA LEU A 295 -19.28 26.88 -45.44
C LEU A 295 -19.57 25.74 -46.43
N GLU A 296 -20.02 24.59 -45.93
CA GLU A 296 -20.44 23.45 -46.77
C GLU A 296 -21.55 23.83 -47.76
N ARG A 297 -22.48 24.69 -47.35
CA ARG A 297 -23.61 25.16 -48.18
C ARG A 297 -23.25 26.26 -49.18
N CYS A 298 -22.02 26.78 -49.17
CA CYS A 298 -21.61 27.89 -50.04
C CYS A 298 -20.52 27.46 -51.06
N PRO A 299 -20.86 26.70 -52.11
CA PRO A 299 -19.87 26.21 -53.08
C PRO A 299 -19.26 27.34 -53.93
N SER A 300 -20.07 28.33 -54.32
CA SER A 300 -19.66 29.45 -55.18
C SER A 300 -20.25 30.80 -54.72
N ASP A 301 -21.33 30.78 -53.94
CA ASP A 301 -22.00 31.97 -53.43
C ASP A 301 -22.77 31.67 -52.12
N SER A 302 -23.49 32.67 -51.60
CA SER A 302 -24.36 32.55 -50.43
C SER A 302 -25.85 32.38 -50.77
N SER A 303 -26.21 31.98 -51.99
CA SER A 303 -27.62 31.82 -52.40
C SER A 303 -28.37 30.82 -51.52
N ALA A 304 -27.64 29.85 -50.97
CA ALA A 304 -28.16 28.86 -50.05
C ALA A 304 -28.32 29.35 -48.60
N LEU A 305 -27.88 30.57 -48.23
CA LEU A 305 -27.97 31.10 -46.86
C LEU A 305 -29.09 32.13 -46.70
N THR A 306 -29.75 32.13 -45.55
CA THR A 306 -30.74 33.14 -45.17
C THR A 306 -30.06 34.38 -44.57
N GLY A 307 -30.70 35.56 -44.66
CA GLY A 307 -30.17 36.78 -44.05
C GLY A 307 -29.94 36.69 -42.53
N ARG A 308 -30.70 35.83 -41.84
CA ARG A 308 -30.49 35.53 -40.41
C ARG A 308 -29.21 34.72 -40.18
N GLU A 309 -28.90 33.76 -41.05
CA GLU A 309 -27.67 32.97 -40.98
C GLU A 309 -26.45 33.85 -41.26
N VAL A 310 -26.52 34.73 -42.27
CA VAL A 310 -25.45 35.70 -42.58
C VAL A 310 -25.23 36.68 -41.42
N GLY A 311 -26.30 37.18 -40.79
CA GLY A 311 -26.20 38.02 -39.59
C GLY A 311 -25.58 37.30 -38.38
N TRP A 312 -25.77 35.99 -38.28
CA TRP A 312 -25.13 35.18 -37.24
C TRP A 312 -23.64 34.96 -37.54
N ILE A 313 -23.26 34.69 -38.79
CA ILE A 313 -21.85 34.60 -39.22
C ILE A 313 -21.15 35.91 -38.85
N ARG A 314 -21.75 37.05 -39.19
CA ARG A 314 -21.23 38.39 -38.86
C ARG A 314 -20.95 38.57 -37.36
N ARG A 315 -21.88 38.16 -36.49
CA ARG A 315 -21.70 38.22 -35.03
C ARG A 315 -20.63 37.24 -34.54
N SER A 316 -20.56 36.04 -35.09
CA SER A 316 -19.52 35.06 -34.75
C SER A 316 -18.12 35.54 -35.12
N LEU A 317 -17.96 36.20 -36.27
CA LEU A 317 -16.70 36.85 -36.65
C LEU A 317 -16.32 37.96 -35.66
N ALA A 318 -17.25 38.87 -35.34
CA ALA A 318 -17.00 39.97 -34.40
C ALA A 318 -16.59 39.49 -33.00
N ASN A 319 -17.28 38.46 -32.47
CA ASN A 319 -16.92 37.83 -31.20
C ASN A 319 -15.49 37.26 -31.21
N THR A 320 -15.14 36.55 -32.29
CA THR A 320 -13.84 35.89 -32.41
C THR A 320 -12.70 36.87 -32.69
N ILE A 321 -12.96 37.94 -33.44
CA ILE A 321 -12.00 39.04 -33.67
C ILE A 321 -11.73 39.78 -32.35
N GLN A 322 -12.77 40.10 -31.57
CA GLN A 322 -12.60 40.75 -30.27
C GLN A 322 -11.85 39.86 -29.27
N ALA A 323 -12.19 38.56 -29.21
CA ALA A 323 -11.61 37.64 -28.23
C ALA A 323 -10.18 37.19 -28.57
N HIS A 324 -9.84 37.09 -29.87
CA HIS A 324 -8.61 36.45 -30.34
C HIS A 324 -7.80 37.28 -31.34
N GLY A 325 -8.17 38.53 -31.60
CA GLY A 325 -7.59 39.39 -32.65
C GLY A 325 -8.12 39.04 -34.05
N ALA A 326 -7.95 39.93 -35.03
CA ALA A 326 -8.33 39.67 -36.42
C ALA A 326 -7.40 38.62 -37.08
N PRO A 327 -7.85 37.90 -38.13
CA PRO A 327 -6.95 37.12 -38.98
C PRO A 327 -5.76 37.96 -39.45
N GLY A 328 -4.53 37.43 -39.36
CA GLY A 328 -3.31 38.15 -39.73
C GLY A 328 -2.84 39.23 -38.73
N SER A 329 -3.58 39.52 -37.66
CA SER A 329 -3.16 40.51 -36.65
C SER A 329 -2.03 40.01 -35.75
N GLU A 330 -1.21 40.94 -35.26
CA GLU A 330 -0.14 40.65 -34.29
C GLU A 330 -0.70 40.03 -32.99
N ALA A 331 -1.86 40.51 -32.52
CA ALA A 331 -2.52 39.98 -31.34
C ALA A 331 -2.89 38.49 -31.48
N ARG A 332 -3.44 38.08 -32.63
CA ARG A 332 -3.77 36.68 -32.91
C ARG A 332 -2.50 35.83 -33.05
N ALA A 333 -1.48 36.35 -33.73
CA ALA A 333 -0.19 35.68 -33.87
C ALA A 333 0.46 35.42 -32.50
N ALA A 334 0.53 36.44 -31.63
CA ALA A 334 1.09 36.32 -30.28
C ALA A 334 0.33 35.30 -29.40
N LEU A 335 -1.00 35.27 -29.49
CA LEU A 335 -1.84 34.28 -28.81
C LEU A 335 -1.50 32.86 -29.28
N ARG A 336 -1.38 32.64 -30.59
CA ARG A 336 -1.05 31.33 -31.16
C ARG A 336 0.38 30.91 -30.85
N THR A 337 1.35 31.83 -30.85
CA THR A 337 2.71 31.54 -30.39
C THR A 337 2.72 31.03 -28.95
N THR A 338 1.96 31.69 -28.06
CA THR A 338 1.85 31.28 -26.65
C THR A 338 1.19 29.90 -26.51
N GLN A 339 0.08 29.67 -27.21
CA GLN A 339 -0.63 28.39 -27.17
C GLN A 339 0.18 27.24 -27.76
N SER A 340 0.89 27.49 -28.87
CA SER A 340 1.82 26.53 -29.45
C SER A 340 2.96 26.20 -28.50
N ALA A 341 3.51 27.20 -27.79
CA ALA A 341 4.52 26.96 -26.76
C ALA A 341 3.99 26.11 -25.58
N VAL A 342 2.74 26.32 -25.15
CA VAL A 342 2.09 25.49 -24.12
C VAL A 342 1.85 24.07 -24.65
N ALA A 343 1.34 23.95 -25.87
CA ALA A 343 1.05 22.67 -26.49
C ALA A 343 2.32 21.89 -26.85
N ALA A 344 3.46 22.55 -27.05
CA ALA A 344 4.75 21.90 -27.32
C ALA A 344 5.39 21.28 -26.08
N ARG A 345 4.97 21.65 -24.86
CA ARG A 345 5.52 21.09 -23.63
C ARG A 345 5.28 19.57 -23.57
N PRO A 346 6.28 18.77 -23.18
CA PRO A 346 6.09 17.34 -23.06
C PRO A 346 5.11 17.02 -21.94
N THR A 347 4.30 15.99 -22.14
CA THR A 347 3.37 15.53 -21.11
C THR A 347 4.10 14.69 -20.07
N TYR A 348 3.58 14.60 -18.85
CA TYR A 348 4.14 13.68 -17.84
C TYR A 348 4.07 12.20 -18.26
N ALA A 349 3.13 11.82 -19.13
CA ALA A 349 3.10 10.48 -19.72
C ALA A 349 4.31 10.26 -20.64
N THR A 350 4.66 11.25 -21.45
CA THR A 350 5.87 11.25 -22.30
C THR A 350 7.13 11.13 -21.45
N LEU A 351 7.27 11.94 -20.40
CA LEU A 351 8.46 11.89 -19.52
C LEU A 351 8.52 10.59 -18.70
N ALA A 352 7.38 10.05 -18.27
CA ALA A 352 7.31 8.75 -17.61
C ALA A 352 7.74 7.61 -18.56
N HIS A 353 7.39 7.70 -19.84
CA HIS A 353 7.85 6.75 -20.85
C HIS A 353 9.38 6.80 -21.02
N VAL A 354 9.98 7.99 -21.15
CA VAL A 354 11.44 8.16 -21.20
C VAL A 354 12.11 7.50 -19.99
N LEU A 355 11.62 7.80 -18.79
CA LEU A 355 12.14 7.21 -17.56
C LEU A 355 12.01 5.68 -17.56
N SER A 356 10.90 5.14 -18.09
CA SER A 356 10.71 3.70 -18.22
C SER A 356 11.69 3.03 -19.20
N CYS A 357 12.07 3.72 -20.28
CA CYS A 357 13.07 3.26 -21.24
C CYS A 357 14.48 3.32 -20.66
N ARG A 358 14.81 4.35 -19.86
CA ARG A 358 16.08 4.40 -19.12
C ARG A 358 16.22 3.22 -18.17
N LEU A 359 15.12 2.81 -17.53
CA LEU A 359 15.07 1.65 -16.65
C LEU A 359 15.26 0.29 -17.37
N ASP A 360 15.11 0.20 -18.71
CA ASP A 360 15.33 -1.05 -19.45
C ASP A 360 16.79 -1.52 -19.41
N ARG A 361 17.73 -0.65 -19.06
CA ARG A 361 19.16 -0.95 -18.94
C ARG A 361 19.51 -1.71 -17.65
N PHE A 362 18.59 -1.80 -16.70
CA PHE A 362 18.81 -2.43 -15.40
C PHE A 362 18.10 -3.79 -15.31
N PRO A 363 18.63 -4.74 -14.50
CA PRO A 363 18.00 -6.04 -14.29
C PRO A 363 16.55 -5.90 -13.82
N ALA A 364 15.63 -6.63 -14.47
CA ALA A 364 14.19 -6.52 -14.20
C ALA A 364 13.81 -6.80 -12.74
N ASP A 365 14.46 -7.76 -12.11
CA ASP A 365 14.21 -8.16 -10.71
C ASP A 365 15.16 -7.50 -9.72
N GLY A 366 16.17 -6.77 -10.21
CA GLY A 366 17.12 -5.99 -9.41
C GLY A 366 16.57 -4.63 -9.01
N GLY A 367 17.42 -3.82 -8.39
CA GLY A 367 17.14 -2.42 -8.13
C GLY A 367 18.09 -1.48 -8.88
N LEU A 368 17.88 -0.20 -8.63
CA LEU A 368 18.60 0.89 -9.22
C LEU A 368 19.74 1.29 -8.27
N PRO A 369 21.01 1.31 -8.71
CA PRO A 369 22.13 1.65 -7.83
C PRO A 369 22.20 3.14 -7.49
N THR A 370 21.76 4.03 -8.40
CA THR A 370 21.70 5.48 -8.19
C THR A 370 20.60 6.11 -9.06
N LEU A 371 20.00 7.19 -8.58
CA LEU A 371 19.06 8.00 -9.37
C LEU A 371 19.76 8.86 -10.42
N ASP A 372 21.03 9.21 -10.23
CA ASP A 372 21.78 10.08 -11.14
C ASP A 372 21.87 9.49 -12.55
N ALA A 373 21.87 8.15 -12.64
CA ALA A 373 21.89 7.41 -13.89
C ALA A 373 20.63 7.63 -14.76
N ILE A 374 19.54 8.16 -14.17
CA ILE A 374 18.25 8.32 -14.84
C ILE A 374 17.63 9.73 -14.69
N ASP A 375 18.26 10.63 -13.95
CA ASP A 375 17.78 12.00 -13.67
C ASP A 375 18.16 13.04 -14.76
N GLY A 376 19.10 12.73 -15.65
CA GLY A 376 19.54 13.69 -16.68
C GLY A 376 18.40 14.26 -17.55
N GLU A 377 18.63 15.42 -18.16
CA GLU A 377 17.67 16.01 -19.10
C GLU A 377 17.35 15.04 -20.24
N VAL A 378 16.15 15.16 -20.82
CA VAL A 378 15.75 14.35 -21.97
C VAL A 378 16.61 14.73 -23.17
N THR A 379 17.16 13.74 -23.85
CA THR A 379 18.00 13.93 -25.05
C THR A 379 17.15 13.94 -26.33
N ALA A 380 17.69 14.52 -27.40
CA ALA A 380 17.04 14.50 -28.71
C ALA A 380 16.85 13.08 -29.27
N ASP A 381 17.78 12.16 -28.95
CA ASP A 381 17.72 10.75 -29.38
C ASP A 381 16.61 9.98 -28.66
N GLU A 382 16.27 10.35 -27.43
CA GLU A 382 15.18 9.73 -26.69
C GLU A 382 13.83 10.16 -27.26
N ILE A 383 13.56 11.47 -27.23
CA ILE A 383 12.34 12.07 -27.78
C ILE A 383 12.66 13.50 -28.23
N PRO A 384 12.73 13.78 -29.54
CA PRO A 384 13.08 15.11 -30.06
C PRO A 384 12.19 16.23 -29.52
N ALA A 385 10.88 15.98 -29.38
CA ALA A 385 9.90 16.95 -28.90
C ALA A 385 10.03 17.29 -27.39
N ALA A 386 10.84 16.53 -26.64
CA ALA A 386 11.05 16.73 -25.21
C ALA A 386 12.51 17.08 -24.87
N ALA A 387 13.39 17.24 -25.87
CA ALA A 387 14.81 17.48 -25.67
C ALA A 387 15.07 18.71 -24.77
N GLY A 388 16.01 18.60 -23.83
CA GLY A 388 16.34 19.63 -22.83
C GLY A 388 15.32 19.74 -21.68
N SER A 389 14.29 18.89 -21.63
CA SER A 389 13.34 18.89 -20.50
C SER A 389 13.90 18.11 -19.32
N ALA A 390 13.86 18.70 -18.13
CA ALA A 390 14.18 18.01 -16.88
C ALA A 390 13.09 17.00 -16.48
N ILE A 391 13.47 15.93 -15.78
CA ILE A 391 12.52 14.95 -15.25
C ILE A 391 11.87 15.52 -13.97
N PRO A 392 10.53 15.56 -13.87
CA PRO A 392 9.85 16.06 -12.69
C PRO A 392 10.16 15.24 -11.43
N ALA A 393 10.37 15.93 -10.29
CA ALA A 393 10.70 15.30 -9.00
C ALA A 393 9.73 14.18 -8.58
N HIS A 394 8.43 14.32 -8.87
CA HIS A 394 7.45 13.27 -8.52
C HIS A 394 7.59 11.99 -9.37
N LEU A 395 8.13 12.07 -10.59
CA LEU A 395 8.46 10.88 -11.39
C LEU A 395 9.76 10.24 -10.90
N LEU A 396 10.75 11.05 -10.50
CA LEU A 396 11.96 10.55 -9.83
C LEU A 396 11.63 9.89 -8.50
N ALA A 397 10.69 10.44 -7.71
CA ALA A 397 10.21 9.81 -6.48
C ALA A 397 9.54 8.45 -6.74
N LYS A 398 8.88 8.27 -7.89
CA LYS A 398 8.38 6.94 -8.30
C LYS A 398 9.54 6.00 -8.64
N ALA A 399 10.56 6.49 -9.35
CA ALA A 399 11.74 5.70 -9.68
C ALA A 399 12.59 5.33 -8.46
N ALA A 400 12.66 6.21 -7.46
CA ALA A 400 13.34 5.99 -6.18
C ALA A 400 12.82 4.78 -5.39
N ARG A 401 11.62 4.28 -5.71
CA ARG A 401 11.10 3.02 -5.14
C ARG A 401 11.91 1.79 -5.59
N ALA A 402 12.65 1.88 -6.69
CA ALA A 402 13.59 0.86 -7.12
C ALA A 402 15.01 1.06 -6.60
N LEU A 403 15.32 2.17 -5.92
CA LEU A 403 16.66 2.46 -5.41
C LEU A 403 17.12 1.38 -4.42
N GLU A 404 18.33 0.88 -4.60
CA GLU A 404 19.04 0.04 -3.64
C GLU A 404 19.87 0.94 -2.72
N ALA A 405 19.43 1.08 -1.48
CA ALA A 405 20.08 1.91 -0.49
C ALA A 405 19.88 1.35 0.93
N PRO A 406 20.69 1.78 1.92
CA PRO A 406 20.43 1.49 3.32
C PRO A 406 19.02 1.93 3.75
N ILE A 407 18.41 1.20 4.69
CA ILE A 407 17.03 1.46 5.11
C ILE A 407 16.85 2.90 5.61
N GLY A 408 17.81 3.44 6.36
CA GLY A 408 17.78 4.83 6.83
C GLY A 408 17.69 5.85 5.69
N GLU A 409 18.47 5.68 4.63
CA GLU A 409 18.43 6.57 3.47
C GLU A 409 17.06 6.51 2.76
N LEU A 410 16.47 5.33 2.63
CA LEU A 410 15.14 5.19 2.04
C LEU A 410 14.03 5.81 2.90
N VAL A 411 14.21 5.86 4.23
CA VAL A 411 13.33 6.60 5.14
C VAL A 411 13.47 8.10 4.92
N ASP A 412 14.70 8.62 4.89
CA ASP A 412 14.99 10.05 4.71
C ASP A 412 14.47 10.58 3.36
N ARG A 413 14.56 9.75 2.30
CA ARG A 413 14.00 10.05 0.97
C ARG A 413 12.47 9.89 0.88
N GLY A 414 11.80 9.45 1.95
CA GLY A 414 10.36 9.21 1.98
C GLY A 414 9.89 8.01 1.15
N VAL A 415 10.80 7.13 0.71
CA VAL A 415 10.47 5.87 0.02
C VAL A 415 9.86 4.89 1.01
N ILE A 416 10.45 4.77 2.21
CA ILE A 416 9.88 4.05 3.35
C ILE A 416 9.12 5.06 4.21
N SER A 417 7.82 5.18 3.95
CA SER A 417 6.97 6.20 4.58
C SER A 417 6.21 5.73 5.83
N SER A 418 6.32 4.46 6.21
CA SER A 418 5.67 3.92 7.41
C SER A 418 6.31 2.61 7.89
N GLY A 419 5.99 2.20 9.12
CA GLY A 419 6.39 0.90 9.67
C GLY A 419 5.90 -0.31 8.86
N GLU A 420 4.76 -0.19 8.16
CA GLU A 420 4.25 -1.25 7.27
C GLU A 420 5.12 -1.38 6.01
N VAL A 421 5.57 -0.24 5.48
CA VAL A 421 6.49 -0.20 4.34
C VAL A 421 7.87 -0.73 4.76
N LEU A 422 8.33 -0.39 5.97
CA LEU A 422 9.55 -0.94 6.57
C LEU A 422 9.47 -2.47 6.69
N ALA A 423 8.36 -2.99 7.20
CA ALA A 423 8.15 -4.43 7.33
C ALA A 423 8.13 -5.18 5.98
N ARG A 424 7.78 -4.49 4.87
CA ARG A 424 7.84 -5.07 3.53
C ARG A 424 9.28 -5.26 3.03
N VAL A 425 10.20 -4.39 3.41
CA VAL A 425 11.59 -4.44 2.93
C VAL A 425 12.51 -5.21 3.86
N LEU A 426 12.24 -5.21 5.17
CA LEU A 426 13.07 -5.86 6.18
C LEU A 426 13.37 -7.35 5.91
N PRO A 427 12.47 -8.18 5.33
CA PRO A 427 12.78 -9.57 4.97
C PRO A 427 13.99 -9.73 4.03
N GLN A 428 14.35 -8.71 3.24
CA GLN A 428 15.55 -8.73 2.40
C GLN A 428 16.84 -8.80 3.23
N VAL A 429 16.83 -8.25 4.45
CA VAL A 429 17.94 -8.33 5.41
C VAL A 429 17.77 -9.55 6.33
N THR A 430 16.57 -9.74 6.90
CA THR A 430 16.30 -10.84 7.83
C THR A 430 16.58 -12.21 7.20
N SER A 431 16.23 -12.39 5.91
CA SER A 431 16.49 -13.65 5.18
C SER A 431 17.97 -14.05 5.19
N GLN A 432 18.87 -13.09 4.93
CA GLN A 432 20.32 -13.31 4.92
C GLN A 432 20.83 -13.65 6.33
N LEU A 433 20.35 -12.93 7.35
CA LEU A 433 20.74 -13.17 8.75
C LEU A 433 20.29 -14.55 9.26
N LEU A 434 19.10 -15.00 8.87
CA LEU A 434 18.60 -16.32 9.24
C LEU A 434 19.33 -17.46 8.52
N ALA A 435 19.73 -17.22 7.27
CA ALA A 435 20.51 -18.15 6.47
C ALA A 435 21.99 -18.23 6.90
N ALA A 436 22.53 -17.23 7.60
CA ALA A 436 23.93 -17.18 8.02
C ALA A 436 24.37 -18.33 8.96
N ASN A 437 23.40 -19.03 9.58
CA ASN A 437 23.63 -20.24 10.38
C ASN A 437 23.84 -21.51 9.54
N ILE A 438 23.71 -21.43 8.22
CA ILE A 438 23.90 -22.55 7.30
C ILE A 438 25.30 -22.46 6.73
N GLU A 439 26.05 -23.56 6.77
CA GLU A 439 27.41 -23.62 6.25
C GLU A 439 27.46 -23.69 4.72
N ASP A 440 26.62 -24.53 4.13
CA ASP A 440 26.53 -24.70 2.69
C ASP A 440 25.94 -23.44 2.02
N PRO A 441 26.69 -22.71 1.17
CA PRO A 441 26.21 -21.49 0.53
C PRO A 441 24.99 -21.71 -0.38
N SER A 442 24.90 -22.88 -1.02
CA SER A 442 23.80 -23.21 -1.94
C SER A 442 22.50 -23.39 -1.16
N LEU A 443 22.58 -24.10 -0.02
CA LEU A 443 21.44 -24.26 0.89
C LEU A 443 21.07 -22.93 1.57
N ALA A 444 22.06 -22.13 1.99
CA ALA A 444 21.82 -20.82 2.59
C ALA A 444 21.05 -19.89 1.63
N ALA A 445 21.43 -19.87 0.35
CA ALA A 445 20.74 -19.11 -0.68
C ALA A 445 19.28 -19.57 -0.88
N ALA A 446 19.05 -20.89 -0.97
CA ALA A 446 17.70 -21.46 -1.10
C ALA A 446 16.84 -21.11 0.11
N TYR A 447 17.38 -21.28 1.33
CA TYR A 447 16.72 -20.94 2.58
C TYR A 447 16.33 -19.45 2.66
N ALA A 448 17.23 -18.55 2.28
CA ALA A 448 16.97 -17.11 2.26
C ALA A 448 15.84 -16.74 1.27
N GLN A 449 15.86 -17.30 0.06
CA GLN A 449 14.81 -17.10 -0.94
C GLN A 449 13.46 -17.67 -0.47
N SER A 450 13.45 -18.86 0.14
CA SER A 450 12.25 -19.46 0.72
C SER A 450 11.67 -18.60 1.85
N TYR A 451 12.52 -18.02 2.71
CA TYR A 451 12.05 -17.09 3.74
C TYR A 451 11.43 -15.83 3.13
N ALA A 452 12.08 -15.24 2.13
CA ALA A 452 11.55 -14.06 1.44
C ALA A 452 10.23 -14.35 0.70
N ALA A 453 10.08 -15.52 0.09
CA ALA A 453 8.80 -15.99 -0.48
C ALA A 453 7.73 -16.17 0.59
N PHE A 454 8.07 -16.81 1.71
CA PHE A 454 7.16 -17.03 2.82
C PHE A 454 6.62 -15.73 3.43
N ARG A 455 7.45 -14.68 3.52
CA ARG A 455 7.05 -13.37 4.06
C ARG A 455 6.16 -12.55 3.12
N ARG A 456 6.16 -12.84 1.83
CA ARG A 456 5.23 -12.23 0.85
C ARG A 456 3.81 -12.79 0.95
N ARG A 457 3.61 -13.89 1.68
CA ARG A 457 2.30 -14.52 1.85
C ARG A 457 1.36 -13.64 2.67
N ARG A 458 0.10 -13.65 2.28
CA ARG A 458 -0.95 -12.98 3.04
C ARG A 458 -1.33 -13.80 4.26
N SER A 459 -1.66 -13.11 5.35
CA SER A 459 -2.10 -13.75 6.60
C SER A 459 -3.54 -14.23 6.46
N LEU A 460 -3.86 -15.39 7.03
CA LEU A 460 -5.25 -15.85 7.15
C LEU A 460 -5.99 -15.11 8.26
N LEU A 461 -7.31 -15.02 8.14
CA LEU A 461 -8.19 -14.68 9.25
C LEU A 461 -8.25 -15.90 10.17
N LEU A 462 -7.81 -15.73 11.41
CA LEU A 462 -7.77 -16.80 12.41
C LEU A 462 -8.63 -16.44 13.61
N LEU A 463 -9.43 -17.41 14.04
CA LEU A 463 -10.27 -17.36 15.23
C LEU A 463 -9.76 -18.40 16.24
N ASN A 464 -10.44 -18.53 17.37
CA ASN A 464 -10.19 -19.52 18.42
C ASN A 464 -8.74 -19.56 18.96
N LEU A 465 -8.06 -18.41 18.99
CA LEU A 465 -6.64 -18.26 19.39
C LEU A 465 -5.66 -19.05 18.51
N GLU A 466 -6.06 -19.37 17.28
CA GLU A 466 -5.18 -19.98 16.30
C GLU A 466 -4.07 -19.01 15.86
N HIS A 467 -2.98 -19.57 15.35
CA HIS A 467 -1.80 -18.82 14.92
C HIS A 467 -1.47 -19.14 13.47
N GLN A 468 -0.87 -18.16 12.80
CA GLN A 468 -0.39 -18.33 11.43
C GLN A 468 0.65 -19.43 11.39
N VAL A 469 0.69 -20.15 10.27
CA VAL A 469 1.78 -21.07 9.94
C VAL A 469 3.10 -20.30 9.99
N ARG A 470 4.12 -20.94 10.54
CA ARG A 470 5.46 -20.39 10.78
C ARG A 470 6.48 -20.91 9.78
N PHE A 471 7.63 -20.25 9.82
CA PHE A 471 8.87 -20.54 9.09
C PHE A 471 9.19 -22.03 9.00
N ASP A 472 9.46 -22.50 10.19
CA ASP A 472 9.93 -23.79 10.62
C ASP A 472 8.90 -24.91 10.50
N GLU A 473 7.64 -24.58 10.24
CA GLU A 473 6.56 -25.56 10.07
C GLU A 473 6.42 -26.04 8.61
N LEU A 474 7.16 -25.46 7.67
CA LEU A 474 7.22 -25.97 6.30
C LEU A 474 8.04 -27.26 6.24
N PRO A 475 7.55 -28.34 5.61
CA PRO A 475 8.23 -29.65 5.62
C PRO A 475 9.69 -29.60 5.17
N TRP A 476 9.98 -28.90 4.08
CA TRP A 476 11.35 -28.77 3.55
C TRP A 476 12.24 -27.85 4.41
N ILE A 477 11.67 -26.90 5.15
CA ILE A 477 12.44 -26.07 6.09
C ILE A 477 12.73 -26.85 7.38
N ALA A 478 11.77 -27.62 7.88
CA ALA A 478 11.95 -28.52 9.01
C ALA A 478 13.03 -29.57 8.71
N ALA A 479 13.03 -30.14 7.49
CA ALA A 479 14.01 -31.13 7.06
C ALA A 479 15.47 -30.61 7.08
N VAL A 480 15.66 -29.30 6.89
CA VAL A 480 17.01 -28.68 6.90
C VAL A 480 17.37 -28.02 8.23
N ALA A 481 16.47 -28.05 9.22
CA ALA A 481 16.73 -27.49 10.54
C ALA A 481 17.99 -28.08 11.24
N PRO A 482 18.31 -29.39 11.12
CA PRO A 482 19.53 -29.96 11.71
C PRO A 482 20.85 -29.40 11.15
N TYR A 483 20.83 -28.79 9.97
CA TYR A 483 22.03 -28.22 9.31
C TYR A 483 22.21 -26.73 9.60
N ARG A 484 21.48 -26.21 10.60
CA ARG A 484 21.60 -24.84 11.07
C ARG A 484 22.37 -24.82 12.37
N ASP A 485 23.65 -24.52 12.29
CA ASP A 485 24.49 -24.34 13.47
C ASP A 485 24.32 -22.92 14.02
N ARG A 486 24.07 -22.82 15.32
CA ARG A 486 24.03 -21.53 16.00
C ARG A 486 25.43 -20.92 16.02
N ARG A 487 25.65 -19.90 15.20
CA ARG A 487 26.92 -19.18 15.13
C ARG A 487 26.85 -17.91 15.96
N VAL A 488 27.84 -17.71 16.83
CA VAL A 488 27.94 -16.51 17.70
C VAL A 488 27.87 -15.21 16.88
N GLN A 489 28.55 -15.17 15.73
CA GLN A 489 28.54 -14.00 14.86
C GLN A 489 27.16 -13.72 14.28
N ALA A 490 26.44 -14.75 13.83
CA ALA A 490 25.08 -14.60 13.28
C ALA A 490 24.08 -14.17 14.36
N THR A 491 24.19 -14.71 15.58
CA THR A 491 23.40 -14.28 16.74
C THR A 491 23.64 -12.81 17.09
N ARG A 492 24.91 -12.37 17.13
CA ARG A 492 25.25 -10.95 17.36
C ARG A 492 24.76 -10.04 16.25
N ALA A 493 24.91 -10.44 14.99
CA ALA A 493 24.42 -9.67 13.84
C ALA A 493 22.88 -9.52 13.86
N ALA A 494 22.15 -10.57 14.25
CA ALA A 494 20.70 -10.51 14.42
C ALA A 494 20.29 -9.58 15.57
N ALA A 495 20.99 -9.63 16.71
CA ALA A 495 20.75 -8.72 17.83
C ALA A 495 20.98 -7.27 17.44
N GLN A 496 22.09 -6.98 16.75
CA GLN A 496 22.43 -5.65 16.25
C GLN A 496 21.39 -5.15 15.24
N SER A 497 21.03 -5.97 14.27
CA SER A 497 20.02 -5.63 13.26
C SER A 497 18.64 -5.36 13.89
N LEU A 498 18.25 -6.14 14.89
CA LEU A 498 17.03 -5.89 15.68
C LEU A 498 17.10 -4.55 16.43
N ARG A 499 18.23 -4.26 17.08
CA ARG A 499 18.47 -2.99 17.78
C ARG A 499 18.38 -1.79 16.83
N GLU A 500 19.12 -1.82 15.73
CA GLU A 500 19.16 -0.75 14.72
C GLU A 500 17.80 -0.53 14.08
N THR A 501 17.11 -1.60 13.70
CA THR A 501 15.79 -1.48 13.06
C THR A 501 14.73 -0.99 14.04
N THR A 502 14.83 -1.36 15.33
CA THR A 502 13.96 -0.83 16.39
C THR A 502 14.19 0.67 16.56
N VAL A 503 15.44 1.11 16.70
CA VAL A 503 15.81 2.53 16.80
C VAL A 503 15.29 3.31 15.59
N LEU A 504 15.49 2.79 14.38
CA LEU A 504 15.01 3.40 13.15
C LEU A 504 13.48 3.52 13.13
N ALA A 505 12.75 2.47 13.49
CA ALA A 505 11.28 2.47 13.49
C ALA A 505 10.72 3.50 14.49
N LEU A 506 11.28 3.58 15.69
CA LEU A 506 10.86 4.53 16.72
C LEU A 506 11.21 5.98 16.36
N THR A 507 12.35 6.20 15.70
CA THR A 507 12.80 7.55 15.29
C THR A 507 12.05 8.06 14.07
N ALA A 508 11.79 7.21 13.09
CA ALA A 508 11.11 7.57 11.85
C ALA A 508 9.60 7.73 12.05
N PHE A 509 8.99 6.87 12.87
CA PHE A 509 7.53 6.81 13.03
C PHE A 509 7.09 6.85 14.52
N PRO A 510 7.57 7.83 15.32
CA PRO A 510 7.34 7.87 16.77
C PRO A 510 5.85 7.86 17.14
N GLN A 511 4.98 8.40 16.29
CA GLN A 511 3.55 8.53 16.51
C GLN A 511 2.74 7.22 16.29
N THR A 512 3.34 6.17 15.73
CA THR A 512 2.61 4.96 15.33
C THR A 512 2.95 3.77 16.21
N ILE A 513 1.98 2.87 16.44
CA ILE A 513 2.27 1.55 16.99
C ILE A 513 3.02 0.70 15.96
N LEU A 514 3.82 -0.27 16.43
CA LEU A 514 4.52 -1.19 15.54
C LEU A 514 3.52 -2.11 14.84
N PRO A 515 3.49 -2.15 13.49
CA PRO A 515 2.53 -2.97 12.78
C PRO A 515 2.87 -4.46 12.90
N ASN A 516 1.84 -5.31 12.80
CA ASN A 516 1.97 -6.76 12.97
C ASN A 516 3.05 -7.41 12.09
N PRO A 517 3.19 -7.06 10.79
CA PRO A 517 4.29 -7.57 9.98
C PRO A 517 5.68 -7.22 10.54
N LEU A 518 5.86 -6.00 11.07
CA LEU A 518 7.13 -5.59 11.68
C LEU A 518 7.41 -6.35 12.98
N VAL A 519 6.38 -6.52 13.82
CA VAL A 519 6.47 -7.32 15.06
C VAL A 519 6.89 -8.77 14.78
N ARG A 520 6.41 -9.35 13.67
CA ARG A 520 6.80 -10.72 13.26
C ARG A 520 8.26 -10.80 12.83
N GLU A 521 8.77 -9.82 12.09
CA GLU A 521 10.19 -9.75 11.73
C GLU A 521 11.06 -9.54 12.98
N PHE A 522 10.63 -8.68 13.91
CA PHE A 522 11.32 -8.51 15.19
C PHE A 522 11.33 -9.81 16.00
N GLY A 523 10.24 -10.57 15.99
CA GLY A 523 10.19 -11.89 16.62
C GLY A 523 11.14 -12.91 15.97
N ALA A 524 11.31 -12.86 14.64
CA ALA A 524 12.25 -13.71 13.92
C ALA A 524 13.71 -13.37 14.26
N LEU A 525 14.05 -12.07 14.25
CA LEU A 525 15.38 -11.59 14.65
C LEU A 525 15.67 -11.86 16.13
N ALA A 526 14.70 -11.63 17.02
CA ALA A 526 14.83 -11.92 18.45
C ALA A 526 15.10 -13.42 18.69
N SER A 527 14.39 -14.30 17.98
CA SER A 527 14.62 -15.74 18.07
C SER A 527 16.02 -16.13 17.58
N GLN A 528 16.49 -15.52 16.50
CA GLN A 528 17.86 -15.71 15.98
C GLN A 528 18.94 -15.15 16.91
N ALA A 529 18.62 -14.08 17.62
CA ALA A 529 19.45 -13.43 18.63
C ALA A 529 19.40 -14.13 20.01
N ASP A 530 18.60 -15.20 20.17
CA ASP A 530 18.33 -15.88 21.44
C ASP A 530 17.73 -14.96 22.53
N LEU A 531 17.03 -13.90 22.11
CA LEU A 531 16.36 -12.94 22.98
C LEU A 531 14.89 -13.35 23.21
N LYS A 532 14.52 -13.50 24.48
CA LYS A 532 13.15 -13.86 24.88
C LYS A 532 12.30 -12.61 25.07
N LEU A 533 11.76 -12.09 23.96
CA LEU A 533 10.90 -10.92 23.95
C LEU A 533 9.42 -11.33 23.78
N PRO A 534 8.53 -11.09 24.77
CA PRO A 534 7.10 -11.37 24.65
C PRO A 534 6.39 -10.32 23.78
N LEU A 535 6.71 -10.26 22.49
CA LEU A 535 6.12 -9.29 21.56
C LEU A 535 4.66 -9.66 21.23
N VAL A 536 3.74 -8.72 21.41
CA VAL A 536 2.29 -8.87 21.16
C VAL A 536 1.85 -8.18 19.87
N GLU A 537 0.86 -8.75 19.19
CA GLU A 537 0.27 -8.19 17.98
C GLU A 537 -0.93 -7.28 18.29
N GLU A 538 -1.23 -6.35 17.38
CA GLU A 538 -2.53 -5.68 17.32
C GLU A 538 -3.60 -6.71 16.92
N VAL A 539 -4.60 -6.90 17.76
CA VAL A 539 -5.76 -7.74 17.50
C VAL A 539 -6.90 -6.86 16.98
N ALA A 540 -7.62 -7.31 15.96
CA ALA A 540 -8.78 -6.58 15.45
C ALA A 540 -10.01 -6.81 16.34
N ALA A 541 -10.79 -5.75 16.59
CA ALA A 541 -11.87 -5.76 17.57
C ALA A 541 -13.08 -6.63 17.16
N ASP A 542 -13.29 -6.78 15.85
CA ASP A 542 -14.33 -7.62 15.24
C ASP A 542 -14.05 -9.13 15.37
N ILE A 543 -12.79 -9.52 15.59
CA ILE A 543 -12.37 -10.93 15.72
C ILE A 543 -11.93 -11.28 17.14
N PHE A 544 -11.95 -10.32 18.07
CA PHE A 544 -11.53 -10.53 19.45
C PHE A 544 -12.57 -11.35 20.22
N MET A 545 -12.11 -12.43 20.86
CA MET A 545 -12.98 -13.42 21.52
C MET A 545 -13.03 -13.29 23.04
N GLY A 546 -12.72 -12.08 23.55
CA GLY A 546 -12.85 -11.75 24.97
C GLY A 546 -11.76 -12.30 25.89
N THR A 547 -10.64 -12.82 25.35
CA THR A 547 -9.52 -13.35 26.15
C THR A 547 -8.17 -13.17 25.45
N PHE A 548 -7.09 -13.29 26.22
CA PHE A 548 -5.70 -13.15 25.79
C PHE A 548 -4.89 -14.38 26.17
N THR A 549 -3.80 -14.65 25.45
CA THR A 549 -2.86 -15.72 25.84
C THR A 549 -1.87 -15.23 26.91
N GLU A 550 -1.16 -16.15 27.56
CA GLU A 550 -0.10 -15.84 28.54
C GLU A 550 0.97 -14.87 28.01
N LYS A 551 1.18 -14.81 26.68
CA LYS A 551 2.12 -13.86 26.05
C LYS A 551 1.81 -12.40 26.42
N TRP A 552 0.54 -12.01 26.45
CA TRP A 552 0.12 -10.65 26.80
C TRP A 552 0.44 -10.31 28.25
N ARG A 553 0.21 -11.28 29.15
CA ARG A 553 0.50 -11.14 30.58
C ARG A 553 2.00 -11.07 30.88
N SER A 554 2.83 -11.76 30.11
CA SER A 554 4.29 -11.62 30.16
C SER A 554 4.74 -10.24 29.68
N ALA A 555 4.21 -9.74 28.56
CA ALA A 555 4.49 -8.40 28.06
C ALA A 555 4.09 -7.31 29.08
N ALA A 556 2.92 -7.47 29.71
CA ALA A 556 2.42 -6.55 30.74
C ALA A 556 3.30 -6.53 32.00
N THR A 557 3.95 -7.65 32.34
CA THR A 557 4.91 -7.70 33.46
C THR A 557 6.12 -6.83 33.20
N VAL A 558 6.67 -6.96 31.99
CA VAL A 558 7.82 -6.16 31.56
C VAL A 558 7.43 -4.68 31.54
N ALA A 559 6.29 -4.35 30.95
CA ALA A 559 5.78 -2.98 30.92
C ALA A 559 5.57 -2.37 32.32
N SER A 560 4.92 -3.09 33.24
CA SER A 560 4.75 -2.65 34.63
C SER A 560 6.08 -2.38 35.33
N ARG A 561 7.07 -3.28 35.18
CA ARG A 561 8.40 -3.12 35.76
C ARG A 561 9.14 -1.92 35.20
N VAL A 562 9.23 -1.83 33.87
CA VAL A 562 10.01 -0.81 33.16
C VAL A 562 9.41 0.58 33.35
N MET A 563 8.08 0.68 33.37
CA MET A 563 7.38 1.96 33.51
C MET A 563 7.12 2.33 34.98
N PHE A 564 7.54 1.53 35.95
CA PHE A 564 7.30 1.83 37.36
C PHE A 564 7.85 3.21 37.75
N GLY A 565 7.02 4.03 38.42
CA GLY A 565 7.39 5.39 38.84
C GLY A 565 7.41 6.45 37.73
N THR A 566 7.20 6.07 36.47
CA THR A 566 7.23 6.99 35.33
C THR A 566 5.93 7.77 35.13
N LEU A 567 5.95 8.79 34.26
CA LEU A 567 4.76 9.55 33.87
C LEU A 567 3.71 8.66 33.18
N TYR A 568 4.11 7.75 32.30
CA TYR A 568 3.20 6.84 31.62
C TYR A 568 2.44 5.96 32.60
N ALA A 569 3.13 5.39 33.61
CA ALA A 569 2.48 4.59 34.63
C ALA A 569 1.49 5.39 35.48
N ARG A 570 1.78 6.67 35.77
CA ARG A 570 0.84 7.56 36.48
C ARG A 570 -0.36 7.93 35.61
N TYR A 571 -0.14 8.33 34.37
CA TYR A 571 -1.21 8.79 33.46
C TYR A 571 -2.20 7.66 33.14
N TYR A 572 -1.68 6.48 32.86
CA TYR A 572 -2.48 5.31 32.51
C TYR A 572 -2.77 4.36 33.67
N ASP A 573 -2.38 4.71 34.90
CA ASP A 573 -2.59 3.91 36.11
C ASP A 573 -2.14 2.44 35.93
N LEU A 574 -0.87 2.24 35.57
CA LEU A 574 -0.32 0.89 35.40
C LEU A 574 -0.15 0.21 36.77
N PRO A 575 -0.48 -1.09 36.88
CA PRO A 575 -0.23 -1.83 38.11
C PRO A 575 1.28 -1.89 38.37
N ALA A 576 1.69 -1.65 39.63
CA ALA A 576 3.09 -1.69 40.05
C ALA A 576 3.73 -3.07 39.83
N SER A 577 2.96 -4.12 40.06
CA SER A 577 3.33 -5.50 39.81
C SER A 577 2.08 -6.30 39.49
N TRP A 578 2.25 -7.38 38.75
CA TRP A 578 1.18 -8.34 38.56
C TRP A 578 1.31 -9.48 39.58
N PRO A 579 0.21 -9.97 40.19
CA PRO A 579 0.31 -10.98 41.23
C PRO A 579 0.93 -12.28 40.69
N ALA A 580 1.79 -12.90 41.50
CA ALA A 580 2.32 -14.24 41.28
C ALA A 580 1.25 -15.27 41.66
N VAL A 581 0.15 -15.33 40.93
CA VAL A 581 -0.89 -16.33 41.21
C VAL A 581 -0.42 -17.69 40.67
N GLU A 582 -0.49 -18.73 41.50
CA GLU A 582 -0.56 -20.13 41.01
C GLU A 582 -1.86 -20.28 40.22
N GLN A 583 -1.84 -19.90 38.95
CA GLN A 583 -3.02 -19.96 38.11
C GLN A 583 -3.35 -21.43 37.83
N ARG A 584 -4.63 -21.80 38.01
CA ARG A 584 -5.19 -22.92 37.25
C ARG A 584 -5.05 -22.53 35.78
N ARG A 585 -4.13 -23.18 35.06
CA ARG A 585 -3.95 -22.98 33.62
C ARG A 585 -5.20 -23.44 32.89
N TYR A 586 -6.15 -22.54 32.72
CA TYR A 586 -7.31 -22.78 31.89
C TYR A 586 -6.83 -22.80 30.44
N LYS A 587 -7.16 -23.89 29.75
CA LYS A 587 -6.92 -24.00 28.31
C LYS A 587 -8.22 -23.67 27.60
N ARG A 588 -8.22 -22.60 26.82
CA ARG A 588 -9.31 -22.29 25.90
C ARG A 588 -8.85 -22.62 24.48
N TRP A 589 -9.62 -23.46 23.78
CA TRP A 589 -9.24 -23.99 22.46
C TRP A 589 -7.80 -24.58 22.43
N GLY A 590 -7.39 -25.23 23.52
CA GLY A 590 -6.07 -25.85 23.66
C GLY A 590 -4.91 -24.88 23.96
N LYS A 591 -5.17 -23.58 24.14
CA LYS A 591 -4.16 -22.55 24.47
C LYS A 591 -4.31 -22.06 25.90
N ALA A 592 -3.19 -21.85 26.58
CA ALA A 592 -3.18 -21.25 27.91
C ALA A 592 -3.58 -19.76 27.84
N THR A 593 -4.62 -19.39 28.59
CA THR A 593 -5.15 -18.02 28.66
C THR A 593 -4.64 -17.28 29.89
N ALA A 594 -4.66 -15.95 29.82
CA ALA A 594 -4.34 -15.07 30.94
C ALA A 594 -5.60 -14.35 31.44
N ASP A 595 -6.37 -15.04 32.29
CA ASP A 595 -7.68 -14.56 32.74
C ASP A 595 -7.56 -13.34 33.67
N ASP A 596 -6.50 -13.27 34.49
CA ASP A 596 -6.20 -12.11 35.34
C ASP A 596 -5.96 -10.84 34.50
N PHE A 597 -5.17 -10.97 33.44
CA PHE A 597 -4.92 -9.89 32.50
C PHE A 597 -6.19 -9.46 31.76
N ALA A 598 -6.98 -10.42 31.29
CA ALA A 598 -8.24 -10.15 30.62
C ALA A 598 -9.22 -9.42 31.55
N GLU A 599 -9.31 -9.80 32.82
CA GLU A 599 -10.19 -9.15 33.79
C GLU A 599 -9.79 -7.70 34.05
N VAL A 600 -8.50 -7.40 34.25
CA VAL A 600 -8.02 -6.02 34.41
C VAL A 600 -8.37 -5.17 33.18
N CYS A 601 -8.21 -5.72 31.97
CA CYS A 601 -8.60 -5.01 30.75
C CYS A 601 -10.11 -4.72 30.71
N ARG A 602 -10.96 -5.69 31.06
CA ARG A 602 -12.43 -5.53 31.12
C ARG A 602 -12.88 -4.55 32.20
N GLN A 603 -12.25 -4.57 33.36
CA GLN A 603 -12.57 -3.64 34.44
C GLN A 603 -12.27 -2.21 34.00
N ARG A 604 -11.09 -1.98 33.42
CA ARG A 604 -10.67 -0.64 32.97
C ARG A 604 -11.43 -0.16 31.74
N SER A 605 -11.88 -1.05 30.86
CA SER A 605 -12.63 -0.66 29.65
C SER A 605 -13.99 -0.01 29.95
N ARG A 606 -14.49 -0.15 31.19
CA ARG A 606 -15.71 0.51 31.67
C ARG A 606 -15.60 2.04 31.66
N GLU A 607 -14.40 2.61 31.78
CA GLU A 607 -14.15 4.06 31.67
C GLU A 607 -14.68 4.62 30.33
N ALA A 608 -14.52 3.85 29.26
CA ALA A 608 -14.91 4.23 27.91
C ALA A 608 -16.32 3.73 27.52
N ALA A 609 -17.08 3.17 28.47
CA ALA A 609 -18.41 2.63 28.24
C ALA A 609 -19.48 3.67 28.62
N ASN A 610 -20.02 4.36 27.62
CA ASN A 610 -20.99 5.45 27.81
C ASN A 610 -22.44 5.01 27.51
N GLY A 611 -22.79 3.76 27.84
CA GLY A 611 -24.16 3.26 27.73
C GLY A 611 -24.67 3.00 26.30
N GLY A 612 -23.79 2.92 25.30
CA GLY A 612 -24.15 2.62 23.91
C GLY A 612 -23.02 1.91 23.15
N GLY A 613 -23.26 1.53 21.90
CA GLY A 613 -22.24 0.95 21.01
C GLY A 613 -22.28 -0.57 20.88
N GLY A 614 -22.08 -1.06 19.66
CA GLY A 614 -22.09 -2.48 19.34
C GLY A 614 -20.89 -3.25 19.89
N HIS A 615 -20.96 -4.58 19.79
CA HIS A 615 -19.94 -5.50 20.33
C HIS A 615 -18.50 -5.16 19.89
N VAL A 616 -18.30 -4.74 18.64
CA VAL A 616 -16.98 -4.34 18.12
C VAL A 616 -16.39 -3.14 18.89
N ALA A 617 -17.22 -2.15 19.24
CA ALA A 617 -16.75 -0.99 19.99
C ALA A 617 -16.35 -1.38 21.42
N GLN A 618 -17.12 -2.27 22.05
CA GLN A 618 -16.82 -2.81 23.38
C GLN A 618 -15.54 -3.66 23.38
N ASN A 619 -15.33 -4.50 22.37
CA ASN A 619 -14.08 -5.22 22.20
C ASN A 619 -12.90 -4.27 21.99
N GLY A 620 -13.10 -3.21 21.21
CA GLY A 620 -12.10 -2.18 20.97
C GLY A 620 -11.65 -1.47 22.26
N THR A 621 -12.56 -1.16 23.18
CA THR A 621 -12.17 -0.56 24.48
C THR A 621 -11.36 -1.52 25.35
N VAL A 622 -11.68 -2.82 25.35
CA VAL A 622 -10.87 -3.85 26.05
C VAL A 622 -9.48 -4.00 25.43
N LEU A 623 -9.40 -4.06 24.09
CA LEU A 623 -8.14 -4.16 23.37
C LEU A 623 -7.26 -2.93 23.59
N GLU A 624 -7.83 -1.73 23.66
CA GLU A 624 -7.09 -0.52 23.99
C GLU A 624 -6.43 -0.60 25.37
N GLN A 625 -7.11 -1.16 26.38
CA GLN A 625 -6.51 -1.38 27.69
C GLN A 625 -5.34 -2.37 27.62
N SER A 626 -5.44 -3.42 26.79
CA SER A 626 -4.32 -4.34 26.58
C SER A 626 -3.10 -3.64 25.97
N GLN A 627 -3.31 -2.71 25.04
CA GLN A 627 -2.23 -1.93 24.42
C GLN A 627 -1.57 -0.99 25.43
N ILE A 628 -2.37 -0.35 26.29
CA ILE A 628 -1.87 0.50 27.38
C ILE A 628 -1.00 -0.30 28.35
N LEU A 629 -1.53 -1.41 28.87
CA LEU A 629 -0.89 -2.24 29.90
C LEU A 629 0.37 -2.96 29.42
N THR A 630 0.51 -3.15 28.11
CA THR A 630 1.70 -3.77 27.49
C THR A 630 2.64 -2.74 26.88
N THR A 631 2.32 -1.44 26.95
CA THR A 631 2.95 -0.35 26.15
C THR A 631 3.03 -0.67 24.66
N HIS A 632 2.22 -1.63 24.21
CA HIS A 632 2.27 -2.27 22.90
C HIS A 632 3.71 -2.50 22.39
N ASN A 633 4.50 -3.24 23.18
CA ASN A 633 5.88 -3.66 22.94
C ASN A 633 6.99 -2.63 23.20
N LEU A 634 6.69 -1.35 23.44
CA LEU A 634 7.74 -0.34 23.61
C LEU A 634 8.66 -0.65 24.80
N ALA A 635 8.08 -0.92 25.98
CA ALA A 635 8.86 -1.30 27.16
C ALA A 635 9.62 -2.62 26.96
N VAL A 636 9.01 -3.60 26.28
CA VAL A 636 9.64 -4.89 25.98
C VAL A 636 10.88 -4.72 25.11
N LEU A 637 10.79 -3.88 24.08
CA LEU A 637 11.91 -3.60 23.18
C LEU A 637 12.98 -2.73 23.85
N VAL A 638 12.58 -1.69 24.59
CA VAL A 638 13.53 -0.79 25.26
C VAL A 638 14.36 -1.54 26.30
N ASP A 639 13.71 -2.36 27.12
CA ASP A 639 14.37 -3.17 28.15
C ASP A 639 15.18 -4.31 27.53
N GLY A 640 14.57 -5.11 26.65
CA GLY A 640 15.19 -6.29 26.08
C GLY A 640 16.33 -6.02 25.09
N LEU A 641 16.44 -4.78 24.58
CA LEU A 641 17.51 -4.35 23.68
C LEU A 641 18.43 -3.30 24.33
N GLU A 642 18.28 -3.02 25.62
CA GLU A 642 19.12 -2.06 26.36
C GLU A 642 19.15 -0.66 25.71
N LEU A 643 17.97 -0.13 25.37
CA LEU A 643 17.80 1.15 24.67
C LEU A 643 17.53 2.34 25.61
N THR A 644 17.54 2.15 26.92
CA THR A 644 17.17 3.19 27.89
C THR A 644 18.02 4.45 27.75
N ASP A 645 19.34 4.33 27.66
CA ASP A 645 20.24 5.49 27.59
C ASP A 645 20.08 6.25 26.27
N TRP A 646 20.09 5.52 25.15
CA TRP A 646 19.76 6.10 23.84
C TRP A 646 18.41 6.82 23.87
N LEU A 647 17.39 6.20 24.47
CA LEU A 647 16.06 6.79 24.51
C LEU A 647 16.04 8.08 25.33
N ARG A 648 16.79 8.17 26.44
CA ARG A 648 16.89 9.41 27.23
C ARG A 648 17.44 10.58 26.42
N GLU A 649 18.35 10.33 25.48
CA GLU A 649 18.93 11.36 24.61
C GLU A 649 17.92 11.92 23.59
N VAL A 650 17.11 11.05 22.99
CA VAL A 650 16.17 11.44 21.91
C VAL A 650 14.73 11.64 22.36
N ALA A 651 14.38 11.24 23.58
CA ALA A 651 13.00 11.21 24.10
C ALA A 651 12.26 12.53 23.95
N GLN A 652 12.96 13.66 24.17
CA GLN A 652 12.36 14.99 24.06
C GLN A 652 11.88 15.28 22.64
N GLU A 653 12.70 14.96 21.63
CA GLU A 653 12.35 15.14 20.23
C GLU A 653 11.21 14.20 19.80
N LEU A 654 11.30 12.92 20.17
CA LEU A 654 10.30 11.92 19.80
C LEU A 654 8.93 12.24 20.42
N ALA A 655 8.90 12.70 21.67
CA ALA A 655 7.68 13.14 22.33
C ALA A 655 7.06 14.36 21.63
N ASP A 656 7.85 15.40 21.33
CA ASP A 656 7.36 16.61 20.66
C ASP A 656 6.80 16.29 19.26
N ARG A 657 7.49 15.46 18.48
CA ARG A 657 7.05 15.02 17.15
C ARG A 657 5.75 14.20 17.20
N ALA A 658 5.64 13.27 18.15
CA ALA A 658 4.43 12.47 18.31
C ALA A 658 3.23 13.32 18.74
N PHE A 659 3.41 14.27 19.67
CA PHE A 659 2.38 15.24 20.04
C PHE A 659 2.00 16.17 18.89
N ALA A 660 2.98 16.73 18.17
CA ALA A 660 2.74 17.60 17.02
C ALA A 660 1.91 16.89 15.95
N TRP A 661 2.21 15.61 15.68
CA TRP A 661 1.41 14.79 14.77
C TRP A 661 -0.02 14.59 15.27
N ALA A 662 -0.20 14.29 16.57
CA ALA A 662 -1.52 14.11 17.17
C ALA A 662 -2.39 15.38 17.04
N VAL A 663 -1.79 16.56 17.26
CA VAL A 663 -2.44 17.86 17.09
C VAL A 663 -2.77 18.12 15.62
N GLN A 664 -1.80 17.93 14.71
CA GLN A 664 -2.01 18.13 13.28
C GLN A 664 -3.15 17.25 12.75
N ARG A 665 -3.30 16.02 13.26
CA ARG A 665 -4.39 15.13 12.86
C ARG A 665 -5.78 15.70 13.17
N GLN A 666 -5.90 16.57 14.18
CA GLN A 666 -7.17 17.21 14.56
C GLN A 666 -7.63 18.30 13.58
N THR A 667 -6.74 18.82 12.74
CA THR A 667 -7.07 19.85 11.74
C THR A 667 -7.77 19.26 10.50
N GLN A 668 -7.70 17.94 10.34
CA GLN A 668 -8.36 17.20 9.27
C GLN A 668 -9.73 16.67 9.74
N PRO A 669 -10.63 16.28 8.83
CA PRO A 669 -11.87 15.59 9.20
C PRO A 669 -11.59 14.35 10.07
N LEU A 670 -12.09 14.37 11.31
CA LEU A 670 -11.88 13.31 12.29
C LEU A 670 -12.84 12.15 12.02
N THR A 671 -12.30 11.10 11.42
CA THR A 671 -12.93 9.79 11.36
C THR A 671 -12.61 8.99 12.63
N LEU A 672 -13.32 7.88 12.88
CA LEU A 672 -12.98 6.95 13.97
C LEU A 672 -11.52 6.47 13.89
N THR A 673 -11.02 6.18 12.68
CA THR A 673 -9.60 5.86 12.46
C THR A 673 -8.68 7.03 12.83
N GLY A 674 -9.09 8.27 12.55
CA GLY A 674 -8.35 9.47 12.97
C GLY A 674 -8.25 9.61 14.49
N ILE A 675 -9.33 9.33 15.22
CA ILE A 675 -9.35 9.32 16.69
C ILE A 675 -8.40 8.23 17.23
N LYS A 676 -8.53 7.00 16.70
CA LYS A 676 -7.66 5.87 17.08
C LYS A 676 -6.18 6.21 16.89
N ASN A 677 -5.81 6.76 15.73
CA ASN A 677 -4.43 7.12 15.44
C ASN A 677 -3.93 8.29 16.32
N THR A 678 -4.81 9.22 16.69
CA THR A 678 -4.48 10.29 17.65
C THR A 678 -4.14 9.69 19.01
N ALA A 679 -4.93 8.72 19.49
CA ALA A 679 -4.67 8.04 20.75
C ALA A 679 -3.37 7.21 20.73
N TYR A 680 -3.01 6.61 19.58
CA TYR A 680 -1.70 5.97 19.41
C TYR A 680 -0.55 6.97 19.54
N ALA A 681 -0.63 8.07 18.82
CA ALA A 681 0.39 9.12 18.87
C ALA A 681 0.52 9.71 20.28
N TRP A 682 -0.59 9.91 20.97
CA TRP A 682 -0.63 10.39 22.34
C TRP A 682 0.02 9.41 23.32
N ARG A 683 -0.30 8.11 23.22
CA ARG A 683 0.33 7.06 24.05
C ARG A 683 1.84 7.00 23.84
N GLN A 684 2.26 7.01 22.59
CA GLN A 684 3.68 7.02 22.23
C GLN A 684 4.40 8.25 22.79
N ALA A 685 3.80 9.43 22.63
CA ALA A 685 4.36 10.67 23.15
C ALA A 685 4.54 10.64 24.67
N ILE A 686 3.55 10.13 25.43
CA ILE A 686 3.66 9.99 26.90
C ILE A 686 4.70 8.94 27.28
N PHE A 687 4.85 7.85 26.50
CA PHE A 687 5.90 6.87 26.71
C PHE A 687 7.28 7.52 26.58
N TYR A 688 7.54 8.28 25.51
CA TYR A 688 8.81 8.99 25.35
C TYR A 688 9.02 10.07 26.42
N LEU A 689 7.99 10.86 26.72
CA LEU A 689 8.01 11.90 27.75
C LEU A 689 8.41 11.35 29.14
N SER A 690 8.13 10.07 29.39
CA SER A 690 8.49 9.38 30.63
C SER A 690 9.99 9.20 30.85
N PHE A 691 10.80 9.30 29.80
CA PHE A 691 12.27 9.22 29.87
C PHE A 691 12.93 10.61 29.94
N CYS A 692 12.15 11.69 29.84
CA CYS A 692 12.62 13.06 29.94
C CYS A 692 12.80 13.52 31.40
N SER A 693 13.64 14.54 31.62
CA SER A 693 13.71 15.27 32.88
C SER A 693 12.41 16.01 33.18
N GLN A 694 12.12 16.32 34.44
CA GLN A 694 10.91 17.05 34.82
C GLN A 694 10.83 18.45 34.19
N ALA A 695 11.98 19.12 34.00
CA ALA A 695 12.06 20.39 33.29
C ALA A 695 11.66 20.24 31.80
N SER A 696 12.25 19.27 31.11
CA SER A 696 11.91 18.95 29.72
C SER A 696 10.44 18.57 29.55
N GLN A 697 9.85 17.88 30.53
CA GLN A 697 8.41 17.57 30.52
C GLN A 697 7.57 18.85 30.54
N GLY A 698 7.91 19.81 31.41
CA GLY A 698 7.24 21.11 31.47
C GLY A 698 7.31 21.88 30.16
N GLU A 699 8.48 21.93 29.52
CA GLU A 699 8.68 22.62 28.23
C GLU A 699 7.84 22.01 27.09
N ILE A 700 7.82 20.68 26.98
CA ILE A 700 7.01 19.98 25.97
C ILE A 700 5.52 20.24 26.21
N LEU A 701 5.08 20.21 27.47
CA LEU A 701 3.68 20.46 27.80
C LEU A 701 3.24 21.88 27.52
N ALA A 702 4.09 22.88 27.74
CA ALA A 702 3.81 24.26 27.36
C ALA A 702 3.63 24.39 25.84
N ARG A 703 4.54 23.81 25.05
CA ARG A 703 4.41 23.79 23.57
C ARG A 703 3.18 23.03 23.10
N LEU A 704 2.83 21.92 23.76
CA LEU A 704 1.63 21.15 23.45
C LEU A 704 0.36 21.97 23.69
N ASP A 705 0.30 22.69 24.82
CA ASP A 705 -0.84 23.53 25.17
C ASP A 705 -1.05 24.66 24.16
N GLU A 706 0.02 25.35 23.76
CA GLU A 706 -0.01 26.40 22.72
C GLU A 706 -0.50 25.87 21.36
N ARG A 707 -0.14 24.63 21.00
CA ARG A 707 -0.50 24.02 19.71
C ARG A 707 -1.90 23.39 19.74
N ALA A 708 -2.38 22.97 20.91
CA ALA A 708 -3.58 22.16 21.01
C ALA A 708 -4.84 22.98 20.71
N GLY A 709 -5.64 22.50 19.75
CA GLY A 709 -6.96 23.03 19.51
C GLY A 709 -7.95 22.70 20.64
N PRO A 710 -9.14 23.34 20.66
CA PRO A 710 -10.14 23.18 21.72
C PRO A 710 -10.61 21.73 21.91
N ARG A 711 -10.51 20.90 20.86
CA ARG A 711 -10.81 19.46 20.94
C ARG A 711 -9.85 18.71 21.86
N LEU A 712 -8.56 19.02 21.85
CA LEU A 712 -7.56 18.32 22.67
C LEU A 712 -7.30 18.97 24.03
N ALA A 713 -7.76 20.20 24.25
CA ALA A 713 -7.56 20.93 25.51
C ALA A 713 -7.89 20.11 26.77
N PRO A 714 -9.00 19.32 26.84
CA PRO A 714 -9.25 18.47 28.01
C PRO A 714 -8.18 17.39 28.24
N ALA A 715 -7.61 16.82 27.16
CA ALA A 715 -6.54 15.83 27.26
C ALA A 715 -5.21 16.45 27.72
N VAL A 716 -4.90 17.65 27.22
CA VAL A 716 -3.71 18.42 27.63
C VAL A 716 -3.80 18.79 29.10
N ALA A 717 -4.94 19.34 29.55
CA ALA A 717 -5.16 19.68 30.96
C ALA A 717 -5.00 18.46 31.87
N GLY A 718 -5.57 17.31 31.47
CA GLY A 718 -5.42 16.06 32.21
C GLY A 718 -3.97 15.60 32.31
N LEU A 719 -3.17 15.75 31.25
CA LEU A 719 -1.75 15.40 31.26
C LEU A 719 -0.93 16.34 32.16
N GLN A 720 -1.17 17.66 32.09
CA GLN A 720 -0.53 18.65 32.96
C GLN A 720 -0.81 18.37 34.44
N GLN A 721 -2.06 18.06 34.78
CA GLN A 721 -2.47 17.74 36.15
C GLN A 721 -1.82 16.45 36.66
N VAL A 722 -1.70 15.42 35.84
CA VAL A 722 -0.96 14.20 36.20
C VAL A 722 0.54 14.46 36.39
N VAL A 723 1.13 15.36 35.60
CA VAL A 723 2.52 15.81 35.82
C VAL A 723 2.65 16.55 37.15
N ALA A 724 1.66 17.34 37.54
CA ALA A 724 1.58 18.01 38.84
C ALA A 724 1.28 17.05 40.03
N GLY A 725 0.98 15.78 39.76
CA GLY A 725 0.76 14.75 40.79
C GLY A 725 -0.70 14.35 41.01
N GLU A 726 -1.65 14.92 40.27
CA GLU A 726 -3.04 14.48 40.30
C GLU A 726 -3.22 13.09 39.66
N ARG A 727 -4.39 12.49 39.90
CA ARG A 727 -4.78 11.19 39.33
C ARG A 727 -6.16 11.29 38.68
N PHE A 728 -6.37 10.47 37.66
CA PHE A 728 -7.70 10.28 37.09
C PHE A 728 -8.57 9.43 38.02
N ASP A 729 -9.85 9.75 38.09
CA ASP A 729 -10.88 8.93 38.69
C ASP A 729 -11.28 7.74 37.78
N ALA A 730 -12.28 6.96 38.20
CA ALA A 730 -12.79 5.81 37.45
C ALA A 730 -13.45 6.19 36.10
N ALA A 731 -13.82 7.46 35.91
CA ALA A 731 -14.37 8.00 34.68
C ALA A 731 -13.30 8.68 33.79
N GLY A 732 -12.03 8.55 34.15
CA GLY A 732 -10.92 9.12 33.39
C GLY A 732 -10.81 10.64 33.53
N ARG A 733 -11.28 11.21 34.64
CA ARG A 733 -11.31 12.66 34.89
C ARG A 733 -10.48 13.07 36.08
N THR A 734 -9.92 14.27 36.00
CA THR A 734 -9.28 14.94 37.15
C THR A 734 -10.24 15.96 37.77
N VAL A 735 -9.90 16.46 38.96
CA VAL A 735 -10.70 17.47 39.67
C VAL A 735 -10.78 18.76 38.85
N GLY A 736 -9.69 19.14 38.19
CA GLY A 736 -9.63 20.33 37.32
C GLY A 736 -10.21 20.14 35.92
N GLY A 737 -11.07 19.13 35.69
CA GLY A 737 -11.81 18.96 34.43
C GLY A 737 -11.00 18.37 33.26
N GLY A 738 -9.74 17.96 33.50
CA GLY A 738 -8.93 17.22 32.56
C GLY A 738 -9.47 15.82 32.28
N ARG A 739 -9.11 15.25 31.13
CA ARG A 739 -9.57 13.94 30.68
C ARG A 739 -8.43 13.06 30.19
N ARG A 740 -8.50 11.77 30.48
CA ARG A 740 -7.63 10.77 29.86
C ARG A 740 -7.99 10.60 28.38
N LEU A 741 -6.99 10.63 27.50
CA LEU A 741 -7.21 10.36 26.08
C LEU A 741 -7.13 8.86 25.79
N LEU A 742 -8.27 8.34 25.34
CA LEU A 742 -8.47 7.01 24.78
C LEU A 742 -8.91 7.15 23.32
N GLY A 743 -8.74 6.10 22.52
CA GLY A 743 -9.05 6.05 21.10
C GLY A 743 -10.32 5.29 20.77
N TRP A 744 -10.82 4.48 21.71
CA TRP A 744 -12.07 3.74 21.62
C TRP A 744 -13.10 4.24 22.64
N SER A 745 -14.36 4.21 22.22
CA SER A 745 -15.51 4.39 23.10
C SER A 745 -16.63 3.43 22.70
N ALA A 746 -17.29 2.83 23.69
CA ALA A 746 -18.57 2.19 23.48
C ALA A 746 -19.65 3.28 23.62
N GLY A 747 -19.99 3.90 22.48
CA GLY A 747 -20.85 5.07 22.36
C GLY A 747 -20.16 6.24 21.65
N PRO A 748 -20.78 7.42 21.60
CA PRO A 748 -20.18 8.62 21.01
C PRO A 748 -18.83 8.95 21.66
N HIS A 749 -17.81 9.17 20.84
CA HIS A 749 -16.50 9.59 21.31
C HIS A 749 -16.50 11.11 21.54
N TRP A 750 -15.93 11.59 22.65
CA TRP A 750 -15.96 13.03 22.98
C TRP A 750 -15.12 13.91 22.04
N LEU A 751 -14.19 13.32 21.28
CA LEU A 751 -13.48 13.97 20.15
C LEU A 751 -14.26 13.94 18.82
N ALA A 752 -15.30 13.11 18.70
CA ALA A 752 -16.09 13.06 17.47
C ALA A 752 -16.95 14.33 17.37
N PRO A 753 -17.19 14.86 16.16
CA PRO A 753 -18.13 15.95 15.97
C PRO A 753 -19.53 15.54 16.45
N ALA A 754 -20.26 16.47 17.09
CA ALA A 754 -21.66 16.25 17.44
C ALA A 754 -22.44 15.91 16.17
N VAL A 755 -23.11 14.77 16.14
CA VAL A 755 -24.03 14.42 15.06
C VAL A 755 -25.14 15.48 15.10
N ARG A 756 -25.25 16.29 14.04
CA ARG A 756 -26.49 17.04 13.81
C ARG A 756 -27.57 16.00 13.52
N GLU A 757 -28.52 15.87 14.43
CA GLU A 757 -29.81 15.24 14.12
C GLU A 757 -30.51 16.14 13.10
N ASP A 758 -30.21 15.96 11.82
CA ASP A 758 -31.09 16.46 10.78
C ASP A 758 -32.32 15.57 10.78
N VAL A 759 -33.39 16.15 11.33
CA VAL A 759 -34.76 15.67 11.28
C VAL A 759 -35.13 15.40 9.82
N HIS A 760 -35.19 14.12 9.44
CA HIS A 760 -36.10 13.65 8.41
C HIS A 760 -36.94 12.51 8.97
N ALA A 761 -37.95 12.92 9.74
CA ALA A 761 -39.21 12.20 9.84
C ALA A 761 -39.98 12.38 8.52
N SER A 762 -40.01 11.33 7.71
CA SER A 762 -40.99 11.03 6.64
C SER A 762 -40.46 9.79 5.92
N GLY A 763 -41.03 8.58 5.98
CA GLY A 763 -42.44 8.20 6.04
C GLY A 763 -42.74 7.41 4.76
N GLY A 764 -42.96 6.09 4.85
CA GLY A 764 -43.29 5.21 3.73
C GLY A 764 -42.52 3.90 3.74
#